data_AF-A0A9P5A804-F1
#
_entry.id   AF-A0A9P5A804-F1
#
_cell.length_a   1.000
_cell.length_b   1.000
_cell.length_c   1.000
_cell.angle_alpha   90.00
_cell.angle_beta   90.00
_cell.angle_gamma   90.00
#
_symmetry.space_group_name_H-M   'P 1'
#
loop_
_entity.id
_entity.type
_entity.pdbx_description
1 polymer ?
#
loop_
_entity_poly.entity_id
_entity_poly.type
_entity_poly.pdbx_seq_one_letter_code
_entity_poly.pdbx_strand_id
1 'polypeptide(L)'
;MSDPIPATALDPNVWYHITEQAVDQNYKNDFKAMLQTNQDPKSNDTNLHVWPVKTDDKPVEAYWQFQPVSSTPGRYMLRYSQTGIHKQLAVCLLEDVDDADTRTRPCLLKASSDETQQWDVAEWKSNSTYRFINVHNGTKFHLDCIPNGPVFMSSDVDDRPYQSRQHWLMTSASSVDDQAYSTTISEGPSSTKISGENSSSSDNDLSSGAIAGISVGVVLGAIMIAVSLAAYFLWRSRKMKNGINTSPGDTMKSRKEKSGNSSPAPPYQHFSPEDVGRSQECSELDGNPGGAKVPPTRTPLSALRTTAAAQPYATAIKQAHAGLNYSDISYYQFEKDVELTASYWRTTFSLLGITEKSVIGVWLKGTSYEDLLHIWGISRAGYIPQLISLRMTDPTVAHELLTAAGAAALVHDPFLTSALHHSTLTTFPAGGLLSRLGSKNLPLDPLEKISDGDQVLMLYHTSGSTSGLPKLVPITARWIDCLIQKFSIISKFIPSMKPMVKVAIGSSTHMGSTMLFLESILQGGCFIFPTSLPYPTSELIDMIENQGLTRLDMFPVFLSQLFRQARQDPLLFKSLCRLDHIAYGGLPLDSSEEAWARGHNFYLINSFGSTEVGINLISYGSETALSPVSPSKFEFIPIDKSPNAQEHLVELVVPPESPDCPHPSLRDARDGKFHTGDLFLEIAPSKYVFKGRDDDWIKMEMALRCDANSIETDALNSCGDDLIKSVVAIGAGRPSPAIVVETKDPGVLESADKVLEFKRQILQRITPFHRRRYQHERIEDINLIFVVPPGSLPRTDTKGNIRRRKVEEQFKQKMDEVFR
;
A
#
# COMPACT_ATOMS: atom_id res chain seq x y z
N MET A 1 11.28 -17.16 -14.14
CA MET A 1 10.12 -17.36 -15.05
C MET A 1 10.71 -17.75 -16.39
N SER A 2 10.08 -18.70 -17.08
CA SER A 2 10.58 -19.21 -18.36
C SER A 2 10.44 -18.16 -19.46
N ASP A 3 11.46 -17.99 -20.28
CA ASP A 3 11.40 -17.12 -21.46
C ASP A 3 10.16 -17.42 -22.32
N PRO A 4 9.46 -16.38 -22.84
CA PRO A 4 8.31 -16.57 -23.71
C PRO A 4 8.73 -17.28 -25.00
N ILE A 5 7.89 -18.21 -25.46
CA ILE A 5 8.22 -19.08 -26.60
C ILE A 5 7.75 -18.37 -27.87
N PRO A 6 8.58 -18.27 -28.92
CA PRO A 6 8.12 -17.78 -30.21
C PRO A 6 6.85 -18.51 -30.67
N ALA A 7 5.80 -17.77 -31.02
CA ALA A 7 4.51 -18.34 -31.39
C ALA A 7 4.58 -18.92 -32.82
N THR A 8 5.13 -20.12 -33.01
CA THR A 8 5.37 -20.71 -34.34
C THR A 8 4.16 -21.43 -34.94
N ALA A 9 3.07 -21.56 -34.19
CA ALA A 9 1.89 -22.35 -34.60
C ALA A 9 0.78 -21.51 -35.25
N LEU A 10 1.01 -20.21 -35.52
CA LEU A 10 0.02 -19.35 -36.17
C LEU A 10 -0.03 -19.66 -37.67
N ASP A 11 -1.15 -20.20 -38.13
CA ASP A 11 -1.43 -20.51 -39.54
C ASP A 11 -1.63 -19.21 -40.36
N PRO A 12 -0.83 -18.97 -41.43
CA PRO A 12 -1.00 -17.80 -42.28
C PRO A 12 -2.30 -17.80 -43.10
N ASN A 13 -2.99 -18.93 -43.24
CA ASN A 13 -4.30 -19.01 -43.91
C ASN A 13 -5.49 -18.83 -42.94
N VAL A 14 -5.28 -18.27 -41.75
CA VAL A 14 -6.33 -18.03 -40.75
C VAL A 14 -6.48 -16.56 -40.43
N TRP A 15 -7.73 -16.10 -40.37
CA TRP A 15 -8.14 -14.84 -39.75
C TRP A 15 -8.23 -15.04 -38.23
N TYR A 16 -7.52 -14.21 -37.48
CA TYR A 16 -7.53 -14.21 -36.01
C TYR A 16 -8.29 -13.01 -35.46
N HIS A 17 -9.03 -13.29 -34.40
CA HIS A 17 -9.57 -12.29 -33.49
C HIS A 17 -8.54 -12.02 -32.40
N ILE A 18 -8.16 -10.75 -32.22
CA ILE A 18 -7.19 -10.31 -31.21
C ILE A 18 -7.89 -9.39 -30.20
N THR A 19 -7.73 -9.63 -28.90
CA THR A 19 -8.16 -8.73 -27.82
C THR A 19 -7.10 -8.69 -26.71
N GLU A 20 -7.30 -7.87 -25.68
CA GLU A 20 -6.40 -7.77 -24.53
C GLU A 20 -7.06 -8.34 -23.26
N GLN A 21 -6.27 -8.97 -22.40
CA GLN A 21 -6.81 -9.77 -21.29
C GLN A 21 -7.55 -8.95 -20.24
N ALA A 22 -7.21 -7.67 -20.01
CA ALA A 22 -7.88 -6.82 -19.04
C ALA A 22 -9.33 -6.53 -19.41
N VAL A 23 -9.69 -6.50 -20.70
CA VAL A 23 -11.07 -6.35 -21.20
C VAL A 23 -11.80 -7.70 -21.27
N ASP A 24 -11.09 -8.78 -21.58
CA ASP A 24 -11.67 -10.13 -21.77
C ASP A 24 -11.15 -11.17 -20.75
N GLN A 25 -11.18 -10.85 -19.45
CA GLN A 25 -10.52 -11.63 -18.37
C GLN A 25 -10.99 -13.09 -18.19
N ASN A 26 -12.23 -13.42 -18.58
CA ASN A 26 -12.88 -14.72 -18.34
C ASN A 26 -13.22 -15.45 -19.64
N TYR A 27 -12.52 -15.16 -20.73
CA TYR A 27 -12.92 -15.60 -22.05
C TYR A 27 -12.72 -17.13 -22.24
N LYS A 28 -13.72 -17.78 -22.83
CA LYS A 28 -13.65 -19.17 -23.32
C LYS A 28 -13.99 -19.19 -24.81
N ASN A 29 -13.23 -18.41 -25.58
CA ASN A 29 -13.43 -18.17 -27.02
C ASN A 29 -14.68 -17.33 -27.41
N ASP A 30 -15.23 -16.56 -26.46
CA ASP A 30 -16.31 -15.59 -26.72
C ASP A 30 -15.82 -14.19 -26.34
N PHE A 31 -15.08 -13.57 -27.26
CA PHE A 31 -14.41 -12.29 -27.03
C PHE A 31 -15.42 -11.15 -27.18
N LYS A 32 -15.46 -10.25 -26.20
CA LYS A 32 -16.39 -9.11 -26.17
C LYS A 32 -15.83 -7.88 -26.85
N ALA A 33 -14.50 -7.78 -26.96
CA ALA A 33 -13.82 -6.74 -27.70
C ALA A 33 -12.84 -7.30 -28.74
N MET A 34 -12.43 -6.46 -29.68
CA MET A 34 -11.40 -6.76 -30.69
C MET A 34 -10.55 -5.54 -30.99
N LEU A 35 -9.28 -5.79 -31.30
CA LEU A 35 -8.34 -4.82 -31.83
C LEU A 35 -8.80 -4.37 -33.23
N GLN A 36 -9.23 -3.13 -33.35
CA GLN A 36 -9.86 -2.58 -34.55
C GLN A 36 -9.56 -1.09 -34.71
N THR A 37 -9.79 -0.57 -35.92
CA THR A 37 -9.86 0.88 -36.18
C THR A 37 -11.25 1.41 -35.84
N ASN A 38 -11.40 2.74 -35.78
CA ASN A 38 -12.71 3.36 -35.67
C ASN A 38 -13.61 3.00 -36.86
N GLN A 39 -14.81 2.50 -36.55
CA GLN A 39 -15.79 2.05 -37.54
C GLN A 39 -16.67 3.20 -38.05
N ASP A 40 -16.64 4.37 -37.41
CA ASP A 40 -17.30 5.57 -37.92
C ASP A 40 -16.42 6.26 -38.97
N PRO A 41 -16.81 6.26 -40.26
CA PRO A 41 -16.03 6.90 -41.33
C PRO A 41 -15.96 8.43 -41.20
N LYS A 42 -16.74 9.04 -40.31
CA LYS A 42 -16.69 10.49 -40.00
C LYS A 42 -15.76 10.81 -38.83
N SER A 43 -15.28 9.81 -38.11
CA SER A 43 -14.33 10.00 -37.03
C SER A 43 -12.96 10.36 -37.59
N ASN A 44 -12.30 11.32 -36.95
CA ASN A 44 -10.90 11.66 -37.25
C ASN A 44 -9.90 10.79 -36.47
N ASP A 45 -10.40 9.84 -35.66
CA ASP A 45 -9.56 8.93 -34.89
C ASP A 45 -9.04 7.79 -35.77
N THR A 46 -7.76 7.87 -36.11
CA THR A 46 -7.05 6.90 -36.95
C THR A 46 -6.27 5.87 -36.13
N ASN A 47 -6.36 5.92 -34.79
CA ASN A 47 -5.66 4.99 -33.92
C ASN A 47 -6.32 3.61 -33.90
N LEU A 48 -5.56 2.61 -33.45
CA LEU A 48 -6.08 1.29 -33.13
C LEU A 48 -6.56 1.24 -31.68
N HIS A 49 -7.69 0.59 -31.45
CA HIS A 49 -8.34 0.45 -30.15
C HIS A 49 -8.81 -0.99 -29.93
N VAL A 50 -8.93 -1.39 -28.67
CA VAL A 50 -9.65 -2.61 -28.29
C VAL A 50 -11.08 -2.22 -27.92
N TRP A 51 -12.02 -2.47 -28.85
CA TRP A 51 -13.41 -2.03 -28.75
C TRP A 51 -14.40 -3.16 -28.96
N PRO A 52 -15.69 -2.98 -28.57
CA PRO A 52 -16.70 -4.03 -28.71
C PRO A 52 -16.75 -4.64 -30.12
N VAL A 53 -17.01 -5.94 -30.16
CA VAL A 53 -17.12 -6.73 -31.42
C VAL A 53 -18.39 -6.42 -32.23
N LYS A 54 -19.24 -5.51 -31.74
CA LYS A 54 -20.49 -5.08 -32.36
C LYS A 54 -20.68 -3.57 -32.21
N THR A 55 -21.19 -2.92 -33.24
CA THR A 55 -21.69 -1.53 -33.24
C THR A 55 -23.13 -1.51 -33.71
N ASP A 56 -24.05 -0.91 -32.95
CA ASP A 56 -25.49 -0.81 -33.31
C ASP A 56 -26.08 -2.15 -33.83
N ASP A 57 -25.82 -3.23 -33.08
CA ASP A 57 -26.21 -4.63 -33.37
C ASP A 57 -25.60 -5.30 -34.62
N LYS A 58 -24.66 -4.66 -35.33
CA LYS A 58 -23.91 -5.29 -36.43
C LYS A 58 -22.55 -5.82 -35.96
N PRO A 59 -22.14 -7.04 -36.36
CA PRO A 59 -20.79 -7.54 -36.07
C PRO A 59 -19.74 -6.71 -36.79
N VAL A 60 -18.62 -6.46 -36.11
CA VAL A 60 -17.44 -5.83 -36.70
C VAL A 60 -16.50 -6.93 -37.23
N GLU A 61 -16.11 -6.83 -38.48
CA GLU A 61 -15.19 -7.77 -39.14
C GLU A 61 -13.76 -7.20 -39.17
N ALA A 62 -13.13 -7.09 -37.99
CA ALA A 62 -11.78 -6.54 -37.79
C ALA A 62 -10.78 -7.63 -37.39
N TYR A 63 -10.46 -8.50 -38.34
CA TYR A 63 -9.59 -9.67 -38.15
C TYR A 63 -8.16 -9.42 -38.61
N TRP A 64 -7.24 -10.23 -38.10
CA TRP A 64 -5.80 -10.10 -38.33
C TRP A 64 -5.21 -11.40 -38.89
N GLN A 65 -4.38 -11.28 -39.93
CA GLN A 65 -3.64 -12.39 -40.53
C GLN A 65 -2.15 -12.26 -40.20
N PHE A 66 -1.49 -13.38 -39.91
CA PHE A 66 -0.09 -13.45 -39.53
C PHE A 66 0.75 -14.08 -40.65
N GLN A 67 1.46 -13.25 -41.41
CA GLN A 67 2.34 -13.70 -42.49
C GLN A 67 3.76 -13.92 -41.97
N PRO A 68 4.31 -15.15 -41.97
CA PRO A 68 5.65 -15.40 -41.44
C PRO A 68 6.73 -14.67 -42.26
N VAL A 69 7.69 -14.06 -41.56
CA VAL A 69 8.81 -13.33 -42.19
C VAL A 69 10.10 -14.11 -41.98
N SER A 70 10.79 -14.45 -43.08
CA SER A 70 12.06 -15.20 -43.05
C SER A 70 11.95 -16.56 -42.32
N SER A 71 13.07 -17.25 -42.11
CA SER A 71 13.13 -18.46 -41.26
C SER A 71 13.26 -18.13 -39.75
N THR A 72 12.82 -16.94 -39.32
CA THR A 72 12.89 -16.51 -37.91
C THR A 72 11.63 -16.96 -37.18
N PRO A 73 11.72 -17.90 -36.22
CA PRO A 73 10.55 -18.41 -35.50
C PRO A 73 9.79 -17.30 -34.78
N GLY A 74 8.46 -17.24 -34.95
CA GLY A 74 7.58 -16.28 -34.25
C GLY A 74 7.57 -14.86 -34.82
N ARG A 75 8.23 -14.60 -35.96
CA ARG A 75 8.22 -13.28 -36.61
C ARG A 75 7.19 -13.19 -37.73
N TYR A 76 6.36 -12.15 -37.70
CA TYR A 76 5.24 -11.97 -38.60
C TYR A 76 5.09 -10.53 -39.16
N MET A 77 4.50 -10.42 -40.35
CA MET A 77 3.84 -9.22 -40.85
C MET A 77 2.33 -9.39 -40.65
N LEU A 78 1.68 -8.39 -40.05
CA LEU A 78 0.26 -8.47 -39.69
C LEU A 78 -0.61 -7.70 -40.68
N ARG A 79 -1.57 -8.38 -41.32
CA ARG A 79 -2.55 -7.75 -42.21
C ARG A 79 -3.90 -7.64 -41.54
N TYR A 80 -4.58 -6.53 -41.82
CA TYR A 80 -5.89 -6.22 -41.25
C TYR A 80 -6.98 -6.38 -42.31
N SER A 81 -8.02 -7.16 -42.00
CA SER A 81 -9.08 -7.55 -42.95
C SER A 81 -9.77 -6.35 -43.61
N GLN A 82 -9.89 -5.21 -42.90
CA GLN A 82 -10.57 -4.03 -43.43
C GLN A 82 -9.70 -3.15 -44.35
N THR A 83 -8.38 -3.39 -44.42
CA THR A 83 -7.47 -2.57 -45.26
C THR A 83 -6.89 -3.28 -46.48
N GLY A 84 -7.24 -4.55 -46.70
CA GLY A 84 -6.75 -5.31 -47.83
C GLY A 84 -5.26 -5.68 -47.74
N ILE A 85 -4.71 -6.22 -48.83
CA ILE A 85 -3.30 -6.66 -48.92
C ILE A 85 -2.27 -5.51 -48.99
N HIS A 86 -2.73 -4.27 -49.22
CA HIS A 86 -1.87 -3.13 -49.52
C HIS A 86 -1.41 -2.37 -48.28
N LYS A 87 -1.98 -2.67 -47.10
CA LYS A 87 -1.55 -2.10 -45.83
C LYS A 87 -1.30 -3.20 -44.81
N GLN A 88 -0.36 -2.95 -43.91
CA GLN A 88 -0.06 -3.85 -42.80
C GLN A 88 0.31 -3.06 -41.55
N LEU A 89 0.31 -3.75 -40.41
CA LEU A 89 0.62 -3.18 -39.12
C LEU A 89 2.07 -2.72 -39.06
N ALA A 90 2.25 -1.45 -38.76
CA ALA A 90 3.53 -0.80 -38.55
C ALA A 90 3.55 -0.10 -37.19
N VAL A 91 4.71 0.43 -36.81
CA VAL A 91 4.82 1.39 -35.70
C VAL A 91 5.09 2.79 -36.24
N CYS A 92 4.38 3.79 -35.70
CA CYS A 92 4.48 5.19 -36.07
C CYS A 92 4.78 6.05 -34.83
N LEU A 93 5.44 7.19 -35.04
CA LEU A 93 5.59 8.23 -34.03
C LEU A 93 4.56 9.34 -34.30
N LEU A 94 3.71 9.62 -33.31
CA LEU A 94 2.70 10.69 -33.36
C LEU A 94 3.22 11.90 -32.58
N GLU A 95 3.61 12.94 -33.31
CA GLU A 95 4.20 14.16 -32.72
C GLU A 95 3.18 15.04 -31.98
N ASP A 96 1.89 14.85 -32.25
CA ASP A 96 0.76 15.58 -31.68
C ASP A 96 0.26 15.02 -30.34
N VAL A 97 0.85 13.93 -29.83
CA VAL A 97 0.56 13.38 -28.51
C VAL A 97 1.47 14.03 -27.47
N ASP A 98 0.89 14.76 -26.50
CA ASP A 98 1.68 15.52 -25.52
C ASP A 98 2.59 14.65 -24.65
N ASP A 99 2.12 13.46 -24.27
CA ASP A 99 2.84 12.50 -23.43
C ASP A 99 3.86 11.70 -24.24
N ALA A 100 5.15 11.91 -23.94
CA ALA A 100 6.27 11.29 -24.64
C ALA A 100 6.24 9.76 -24.61
N ASP A 101 5.72 9.16 -23.54
CA ASP A 101 5.71 7.70 -23.35
C ASP A 101 4.62 6.99 -24.17
N THR A 102 3.67 7.75 -24.76
CA THR A 102 2.56 7.20 -25.56
C THR A 102 2.52 7.70 -27.01
N ARG A 103 3.57 8.44 -27.45
CA ARG A 103 3.71 8.95 -28.84
C ARG A 103 3.93 7.84 -29.86
N THR A 104 4.57 6.75 -29.45
CA THR A 104 4.87 5.63 -30.34
C THR A 104 3.68 4.68 -30.37
N ARG A 105 3.01 4.56 -31.51
CA ARG A 105 1.74 3.81 -31.64
C ARG A 105 1.72 2.89 -32.86
N PRO A 106 1.00 1.77 -32.78
CA PRO A 106 0.72 0.96 -33.96
C PRO A 106 -0.16 1.74 -34.96
N CYS A 107 0.14 1.57 -36.24
CA CYS A 107 -0.52 2.26 -37.35
C CYS A 107 -0.61 1.34 -38.58
N LEU A 108 -1.45 1.69 -39.56
CA LEU A 108 -1.58 0.93 -40.80
C LEU A 108 -0.93 1.69 -41.97
N LEU A 109 0.25 1.22 -42.39
CA LEU A 109 1.02 1.81 -43.49
C LEU A 109 0.99 0.94 -44.74
N LYS A 110 1.39 1.50 -45.88
CA LYS A 110 1.55 0.76 -47.13
C LYS A 110 2.52 -0.40 -46.92
N ALA A 111 2.12 -1.59 -47.32
CA ALA A 111 2.85 -2.84 -47.10
C ALA A 111 4.25 -2.79 -47.73
N SER A 112 5.27 -3.11 -46.93
CA SER A 112 6.69 -3.19 -47.27
C SER A 112 7.39 -4.27 -46.43
N SER A 113 8.69 -4.48 -46.68
CA SER A 113 9.55 -5.38 -45.89
C SER A 113 10.25 -4.72 -44.70
N ASP A 114 9.92 -3.46 -44.40
CA ASP A 114 10.61 -2.65 -43.38
C ASP A 114 10.47 -3.22 -41.96
N GLU A 115 11.50 -3.09 -41.13
CA GLU A 115 11.50 -3.58 -39.74
C GLU A 115 10.38 -2.96 -38.89
N THR A 116 9.93 -1.74 -39.21
CA THR A 116 8.78 -1.11 -38.54
C THR A 116 7.48 -1.89 -38.77
N GLN A 117 7.42 -2.75 -39.79
CA GLN A 117 6.25 -3.57 -40.13
C GLN A 117 6.42 -5.06 -39.78
N GLN A 118 7.50 -5.42 -39.08
CA GLN A 118 7.77 -6.78 -38.62
C GLN A 118 7.54 -6.87 -37.10
N TRP A 119 6.90 -7.96 -36.67
CA TRP A 119 6.49 -8.16 -35.28
C TRP A 119 6.94 -9.53 -34.77
N ASP A 120 7.67 -9.54 -33.67
CA ASP A 120 8.00 -10.75 -32.92
C ASP A 120 6.85 -11.06 -31.95
N VAL A 121 6.19 -12.20 -32.18
CA VAL A 121 5.03 -12.67 -31.43
C VAL A 121 5.42 -13.91 -30.62
N ALA A 122 5.19 -13.87 -29.31
CA ALA A 122 5.59 -14.95 -28.41
C ALA A 122 4.46 -15.31 -27.43
N GLU A 123 4.35 -16.59 -27.08
CA GLU A 123 3.39 -17.11 -26.10
C GLU A 123 3.98 -17.09 -24.68
N TRP A 124 3.19 -16.62 -23.74
CA TRP A 124 3.44 -16.69 -22.31
C TRP A 124 3.10 -18.09 -21.79
N LYS A 125 4.12 -18.86 -21.36
CA LYS A 125 3.95 -20.25 -20.89
C LYS A 125 2.98 -20.41 -19.71
N SER A 126 2.75 -19.35 -18.94
CA SER A 126 1.96 -19.39 -17.71
C SER A 126 0.44 -19.33 -17.91
N ASN A 127 -0.04 -18.90 -19.08
CA ASN A 127 -1.47 -18.56 -19.25
C ASN A 127 -1.99 -18.55 -20.70
N SER A 128 -1.25 -19.05 -21.70
CA SER A 128 -1.68 -19.13 -23.10
C SER A 128 -2.12 -17.79 -23.71
N THR A 129 -1.43 -16.72 -23.33
CA THR A 129 -1.59 -15.38 -23.90
C THR A 129 -0.35 -15.03 -24.74
N TYR A 130 -0.45 -13.99 -25.57
CA TYR A 130 0.58 -13.58 -26.52
C TYR A 130 1.18 -12.22 -26.15
N ARG A 131 2.43 -12.02 -26.53
CA ARG A 131 3.15 -10.74 -26.47
C ARG A 131 3.53 -10.31 -27.88
N PHE A 132 3.47 -9.01 -28.14
CA PHE A 132 3.85 -8.39 -29.41
C PHE A 132 4.99 -7.40 -29.19
N ILE A 133 6.08 -7.61 -29.93
CA ILE A 133 7.26 -6.73 -29.95
C ILE A 133 7.50 -6.30 -31.39
N ASN A 134 7.67 -5.01 -31.64
CA ASN A 134 8.03 -4.53 -32.97
C ASN A 134 9.55 -4.64 -33.19
N VAL A 135 9.97 -5.13 -34.35
CA VAL A 135 11.39 -5.39 -34.64
C VAL A 135 12.22 -4.10 -34.63
N HIS A 136 11.70 -3.01 -35.19
CA HIS A 136 12.41 -1.72 -35.23
C HIS A 136 12.63 -1.12 -33.84
N ASN A 137 11.65 -1.25 -32.94
CA ASN A 137 11.73 -0.73 -31.58
C ASN A 137 12.55 -1.64 -30.64
N GLY A 138 12.73 -2.91 -31.02
CA GLY A 138 13.39 -3.94 -30.23
C GLY A 138 12.65 -4.30 -28.94
N THR A 139 13.33 -5.02 -28.04
CA THR A 139 12.74 -5.51 -26.76
C THR A 139 12.54 -4.43 -25.70
N LYS A 140 12.74 -3.16 -26.05
CA LYS A 140 12.54 -2.02 -25.15
C LYS A 140 11.08 -1.59 -25.07
N PHE A 141 10.23 -2.13 -25.95
CA PHE A 141 8.82 -1.81 -25.95
C PHE A 141 7.94 -3.03 -26.19
N HIS A 142 6.82 -3.10 -25.48
CA HIS A 142 5.75 -4.07 -25.71
C HIS A 142 4.49 -3.35 -26.20
N LEU A 143 3.68 -4.03 -27.01
CA LEU A 143 2.36 -3.54 -27.38
C LEU A 143 1.42 -3.56 -26.17
N ASP A 144 0.83 -2.41 -25.85
CA ASP A 144 -0.01 -2.19 -24.66
C ASP A 144 -1.25 -1.33 -25.02
N CYS A 145 -2.28 -1.34 -24.18
CA CYS A 145 -3.50 -0.59 -24.37
C CYS A 145 -3.71 0.44 -23.25
N ILE A 146 -3.92 1.71 -23.63
CA ILE A 146 -4.36 2.73 -22.67
C ILE A 146 -5.79 2.37 -22.22
N PRO A 147 -6.12 2.44 -20.91
CA PRO A 147 -7.49 2.18 -20.44
C PRO A 147 -8.52 3.07 -21.14
N ASN A 148 -9.48 2.47 -21.84
CA ASN A 148 -10.48 3.18 -22.66
C ASN A 148 -9.88 4.09 -23.75
N GLY A 149 -8.63 3.87 -24.12
CA GLY A 149 -7.86 4.69 -25.05
C GLY A 149 -7.26 3.86 -26.19
N PRO A 150 -6.32 4.45 -26.95
CA PRO A 150 -5.66 3.78 -28.06
C PRO A 150 -4.58 2.80 -27.58
N VAL A 151 -4.20 1.90 -28.48
CA VAL A 151 -3.05 1.02 -28.33
C VAL A 151 -1.76 1.83 -28.56
N PHE A 152 -0.70 1.51 -27.82
CA PHE A 152 0.60 2.18 -27.91
C PHE A 152 1.75 1.19 -27.65
N MET A 153 2.97 1.64 -27.87
CA MET A 153 4.19 0.89 -27.55
C MET A 153 4.71 1.32 -26.18
N SER A 154 4.45 0.52 -25.15
CA SER A 154 4.85 0.79 -23.77
C SER A 154 6.31 0.42 -23.52
N SER A 155 7.06 1.29 -22.83
CA SER A 155 8.43 1.02 -22.35
C SER A 155 8.46 0.12 -21.10
N ASP A 156 7.30 -0.17 -20.50
CA ASP A 156 7.17 -1.09 -19.36
C ASP A 156 7.26 -2.54 -19.84
N VAL A 157 8.48 -3.00 -20.13
CA VAL A 157 8.75 -4.35 -20.66
C VAL A 157 8.99 -5.41 -19.59
N ASP A 158 8.88 -5.05 -18.32
CA ASP A 158 9.04 -5.97 -17.21
C ASP A 158 7.81 -6.88 -17.07
N ASP A 159 8.05 -8.20 -16.96
CA ASP A 159 7.00 -9.19 -16.72
C ASP A 159 6.33 -9.05 -15.33
N ARG A 160 6.82 -8.13 -14.48
CA ARG A 160 6.32 -7.86 -13.12
C ARG A 160 6.36 -6.35 -12.81
N PRO A 161 5.24 -5.74 -12.38
CA PRO A 161 3.93 -6.35 -12.10
C PRO A 161 3.28 -6.94 -13.37
N TYR A 162 2.36 -7.89 -13.19
CA TYR A 162 1.69 -8.55 -14.32
C TYR A 162 0.89 -7.52 -15.12
N GLN A 163 1.32 -7.22 -16.35
CA GLN A 163 0.71 -6.20 -17.19
C GLN A 163 -0.40 -6.79 -18.06
N SER A 164 -1.59 -7.04 -17.50
CA SER A 164 -2.68 -7.74 -18.21
C SER A 164 -3.03 -7.16 -19.59
N ARG A 165 -2.74 -5.87 -19.82
CA ARG A 165 -2.96 -5.17 -21.10
C ARG A 165 -1.87 -5.40 -22.16
N GLN A 166 -0.75 -6.01 -21.77
CA GLN A 166 0.30 -6.55 -22.64
C GLN A 166 0.13 -8.06 -22.90
N HIS A 167 -0.86 -8.68 -22.26
CA HIS A 167 -1.23 -10.08 -22.49
C HIS A 167 -2.38 -10.14 -23.50
N TRP A 168 -2.02 -10.41 -24.75
CA TRP A 168 -2.94 -10.45 -25.87
C TRP A 168 -3.58 -11.83 -26.00
N LEU A 169 -4.86 -11.86 -26.29
CA LEU A 169 -5.66 -13.07 -26.42
C LEU A 169 -6.00 -13.25 -27.89
N MET A 170 -5.89 -14.48 -28.40
CA MET A 170 -6.12 -14.78 -29.81
C MET A 170 -6.99 -16.02 -29.99
N THR A 171 -7.94 -15.96 -30.92
CA THR A 171 -8.70 -17.13 -31.39
C THR A 171 -8.87 -17.08 -32.91
N SER A 172 -8.89 -18.25 -33.56
CA SER A 172 -9.19 -18.36 -34.99
C SER A 172 -10.65 -18.01 -35.25
N ALA A 173 -10.92 -17.24 -36.31
CA ALA A 173 -12.26 -16.85 -36.75
C ALA A 173 -12.71 -17.61 -38.00
N SER A 174 -11.92 -17.54 -39.09
CA SER A 174 -12.21 -18.19 -40.38
C SER A 174 -10.94 -18.37 -41.21
N SER A 175 -11.01 -19.16 -42.28
CA SER A 175 -9.92 -19.25 -43.26
C SER A 175 -9.82 -17.97 -44.09
N VAL A 176 -8.61 -17.60 -44.50
CA VAL A 176 -8.41 -16.48 -45.43
C VAL A 176 -8.80 -16.89 -46.85
N ASP A 177 -8.33 -18.05 -47.31
CA ASP A 177 -8.67 -18.68 -48.60
C ASP A 177 -8.63 -17.72 -49.82
N ASP A 178 -7.67 -16.79 -49.80
CA ASP A 178 -7.48 -15.78 -50.84
C ASP A 178 -6.01 -15.77 -51.30
N GLN A 179 -5.81 -16.01 -52.60
CA GLN A 179 -4.49 -16.07 -53.23
C GLN A 179 -3.73 -14.74 -53.10
N ALA A 180 -4.43 -13.60 -53.09
CA ALA A 180 -3.82 -12.29 -52.91
C ALA A 180 -3.18 -12.13 -51.52
N TYR A 181 -3.71 -12.86 -50.53
CA TYR A 181 -3.19 -12.90 -49.18
C TYR A 181 -2.15 -14.00 -48.96
N SER A 182 -1.80 -14.81 -49.97
CA SER A 182 -0.89 -15.96 -49.80
C SER A 182 0.60 -15.61 -50.01
N THR A 183 0.95 -14.34 -50.25
CA THR A 183 2.33 -13.91 -50.51
C THR A 183 2.74 -12.71 -49.64
N THR A 184 3.99 -12.72 -49.18
CA THR A 184 4.67 -11.55 -48.59
C THR A 184 5.23 -10.68 -49.70
N ILE A 185 5.19 -9.35 -49.54
CA ILE A 185 5.78 -8.42 -50.51
C ILE A 185 7.31 -8.53 -50.41
N SER A 186 7.91 -9.42 -51.20
CA SER A 186 9.36 -9.51 -51.37
C SER A 186 9.89 -8.34 -52.20
N GLU A 187 11.07 -7.84 -51.83
CA GLU A 187 11.84 -6.84 -52.59
C GLU A 187 11.77 -7.12 -54.10
N GLY A 188 11.30 -6.12 -54.86
CA GLY A 188 10.89 -6.32 -56.24
C GLY A 188 12.04 -6.74 -57.16
N PRO A 189 11.80 -7.57 -58.19
CA PRO A 189 12.71 -7.67 -59.31
C PRO A 189 12.49 -6.50 -60.27
N SER A 190 13.61 -6.03 -60.82
CA SER A 190 13.71 -5.08 -61.93
C SER A 190 12.74 -5.42 -63.07
N SER A 191 12.12 -4.37 -63.62
CA SER A 191 11.58 -4.22 -65.00
C SER A 191 11.01 -5.48 -65.71
N THR A 192 9.75 -5.43 -66.14
CA THR A 192 9.33 -5.35 -67.58
C THR A 192 7.80 -5.28 -67.68
N LYS A 193 7.31 -4.48 -68.63
CA LYS A 193 5.91 -4.29 -69.06
C LYS A 193 5.21 -5.62 -69.38
N ILE A 194 3.87 -5.66 -69.27
CA ILE A 194 2.91 -6.01 -70.35
C ILE A 194 1.47 -5.72 -69.88
N SER A 195 0.64 -5.45 -70.88
CA SER A 195 -0.66 -4.79 -71.00
C SER A 195 -1.92 -5.67 -70.92
N GLY A 196 -3.06 -5.03 -70.62
CA GLY A 196 -4.43 -5.38 -71.09
C GLY A 196 -5.15 -6.50 -70.33
N GLU A 197 -6.48 -6.60 -70.25
CA GLU A 197 -7.61 -5.81 -70.75
C GLU A 197 -8.90 -6.39 -70.13
N ASN A 198 -9.87 -5.53 -69.84
CA ASN A 198 -11.34 -5.67 -69.69
C ASN A 198 -12.08 -6.98 -69.32
N SER A 199 -13.19 -6.70 -68.60
CA SER A 199 -14.57 -7.23 -68.68
C SER A 199 -14.99 -7.99 -67.40
N SER A 200 -16.21 -7.97 -66.86
CA SER A 200 -17.48 -7.22 -66.95
C SER A 200 -18.52 -8.11 -66.23
N SER A 201 -19.64 -7.54 -65.79
CA SER A 201 -20.89 -8.23 -65.36
C SER A 201 -20.94 -8.80 -63.94
N SER A 202 -22.04 -8.81 -63.21
CA SER A 202 -23.33 -8.08 -63.25
C SER A 202 -24.13 -8.55 -62.03
N ASP A 203 -24.92 -7.62 -61.49
CA ASP A 203 -26.09 -7.69 -60.61
C ASP A 203 -26.71 -9.05 -60.24
N ASN A 204 -27.21 -9.19 -58.99
CA ASN A 204 -28.66 -9.00 -58.72
C ASN A 204 -29.11 -9.30 -57.28
N ASP A 205 -30.16 -8.54 -56.95
CA ASP A 205 -31.35 -8.89 -56.16
C ASP A 205 -31.45 -8.64 -54.64
N LEU A 206 -32.24 -7.59 -54.37
CA LEU A 206 -33.06 -7.29 -53.21
C LEU A 206 -34.32 -8.17 -53.17
N SER A 207 -34.94 -8.33 -51.99
CA SER A 207 -36.41 -8.19 -51.75
C SER A 207 -36.73 -8.45 -50.26
N SER A 208 -37.19 -7.47 -49.46
CA SER A 208 -38.55 -6.92 -49.24
C SER A 208 -39.32 -7.56 -48.07
N GLY A 209 -39.98 -6.72 -47.26
CA GLY A 209 -41.23 -7.08 -46.57
C GLY A 209 -41.39 -6.59 -45.13
N ALA A 210 -42.06 -5.45 -44.95
CA ALA A 210 -42.47 -4.84 -43.69
C ALA A 210 -43.76 -5.46 -43.08
N ILE A 211 -44.15 -5.07 -41.84
CA ILE A 211 -45.45 -4.45 -41.46
C ILE A 211 -45.59 -4.18 -39.93
N ALA A 212 -45.77 -2.89 -39.61
CA ALA A 212 -46.65 -2.15 -38.66
C ALA A 212 -46.94 -2.53 -37.17
N GLY A 213 -46.98 -1.47 -36.33
CA GLY A 213 -47.86 -1.34 -35.15
C GLY A 213 -47.48 -0.20 -34.16
N ILE A 214 -48.22 0.92 -34.13
CA ILE A 214 -48.06 2.08 -33.20
C ILE A 214 -49.18 2.08 -32.14
N SER A 215 -48.90 2.44 -30.88
CA SER A 215 -49.84 3.18 -29.97
C SER A 215 -49.10 3.88 -28.82
N VAL A 216 -49.65 5.02 -28.39
CA VAL A 216 -49.11 6.15 -27.62
C VAL A 216 -49.34 6.06 -26.11
N GLY A 217 -48.51 6.73 -25.27
CA GLY A 217 -48.91 6.99 -23.87
C GLY A 217 -47.92 7.60 -22.85
N VAL A 218 -47.12 8.63 -23.16
CA VAL A 218 -46.48 9.49 -22.13
C VAL A 218 -46.65 10.95 -22.52
N VAL A 219 -47.55 11.68 -21.85
CA VAL A 219 -47.55 13.15 -21.83
C VAL A 219 -48.03 13.59 -20.45
N LEU A 220 -47.12 14.14 -19.64
CA LEU A 220 -47.33 15.27 -18.71
C LEU A 220 -46.12 15.52 -17.77
N GLY A 221 -45.16 14.58 -17.64
CA GLY A 221 -43.97 14.78 -16.78
C GLY A 221 -42.79 15.53 -17.41
N ALA A 222 -42.64 15.49 -18.75
CA ALA A 222 -41.43 15.97 -19.43
C ALA A 222 -41.43 17.50 -19.73
N ILE A 223 -42.60 18.14 -19.77
CA ILE A 223 -42.70 19.56 -20.15
C ILE A 223 -42.35 20.49 -18.97
N MET A 224 -42.60 20.08 -17.72
CA MET A 224 -42.26 20.88 -16.54
C MET A 224 -40.75 20.91 -16.24
N ILE A 225 -40.02 19.85 -16.59
CA ILE A 225 -38.57 19.75 -16.37
C ILE A 225 -37.82 20.59 -17.41
N ALA A 226 -38.28 20.62 -18.66
CA ALA A 226 -37.67 21.42 -19.72
C ALA A 226 -37.82 22.94 -19.51
N VAL A 227 -38.99 23.39 -19.01
CA VAL A 227 -39.23 24.83 -18.72
C VAL A 227 -38.43 25.31 -17.51
N SER A 228 -38.24 24.45 -16.50
CA SER A 228 -37.46 24.77 -15.29
C SER A 228 -35.96 24.89 -15.57
N LEU A 229 -35.43 24.04 -16.46
CA LEU A 229 -34.02 24.10 -16.87
C LEU A 229 -33.73 25.31 -17.77
N ALA A 230 -34.65 25.67 -18.67
CA ALA A 230 -34.50 26.86 -19.51
C ALA A 230 -34.52 28.18 -18.68
N ALA A 231 -35.37 28.26 -17.65
CA ALA A 231 -35.42 29.41 -16.74
C ALA A 231 -34.13 29.56 -15.91
N TYR A 232 -33.53 28.44 -15.49
CA TYR A 232 -32.28 28.42 -14.73
C TYR A 232 -31.09 28.93 -15.56
N PHE A 233 -30.98 28.52 -16.83
CA PHE A 233 -29.90 28.97 -17.72
C PHE A 233 -30.06 30.44 -18.17
N LEU A 234 -31.29 30.93 -18.33
CA LEU A 234 -31.56 32.35 -18.61
C LEU A 234 -31.32 33.26 -17.40
N TRP A 235 -31.51 32.76 -16.18
CA TRP A 235 -31.16 33.50 -14.96
C TRP A 235 -29.65 33.57 -14.73
N ARG A 236 -28.91 32.49 -15.01
CA ARG A 236 -27.45 32.45 -14.89
C ARG A 236 -26.73 33.34 -15.91
N SER A 237 -27.27 33.47 -17.13
CA SER A 237 -26.68 34.34 -18.17
C SER A 237 -26.91 35.84 -17.92
N ARG A 238 -27.98 36.22 -17.19
CA ARG A 238 -28.24 37.61 -16.81
C ARG A 238 -27.37 38.12 -15.65
N LYS A 239 -26.84 37.23 -14.80
CA LYS A 239 -25.96 37.62 -13.69
C LYS A 239 -24.48 37.80 -14.08
N MET A 240 -24.10 37.40 -15.29
CA MET A 240 -22.73 37.53 -15.82
C MET A 240 -22.53 38.78 -16.72
N LYS A 241 -23.56 39.62 -16.91
CA LYS A 241 -23.50 40.83 -17.76
C LYS A 241 -23.55 42.17 -17.02
N ASN A 242 -23.73 42.20 -15.70
CA ASN A 242 -23.73 43.44 -14.91
C ASN A 242 -22.60 43.43 -13.89
N GLY A 243 -21.42 43.89 -14.32
CA GLY A 243 -20.27 44.03 -13.44
C GLY A 243 -19.07 44.77 -14.03
N ILE A 244 -19.26 45.62 -15.05
CA ILE A 244 -18.26 46.65 -15.43
C ILE A 244 -19.00 47.92 -15.82
N ASN A 245 -18.73 49.02 -15.11
CA ASN A 245 -18.69 50.39 -15.65
C ASN A 245 -18.07 51.34 -14.60
N THR A 246 -16.85 51.83 -14.87
CA THR A 246 -16.55 53.26 -15.08
C THR A 246 -15.09 53.45 -15.56
N SER A 247 -14.94 54.12 -16.70
CA SER A 247 -13.72 54.77 -17.27
C SER A 247 -13.95 56.31 -17.15
N PRO A 248 -13.06 57.30 -17.51
CA PRO A 248 -11.96 57.24 -18.50
C PRO A 248 -10.69 58.10 -18.22
N GLY A 249 -9.70 58.04 -19.11
CA GLY A 249 -8.69 59.10 -19.26
C GLY A 249 -7.43 58.74 -20.06
N ASP A 250 -7.38 59.17 -21.32
CA ASP A 250 -6.34 59.02 -22.36
C ASP A 250 -4.87 59.25 -21.95
N THR A 251 -3.92 58.50 -22.54
CA THR A 251 -3.15 58.96 -23.71
C THR A 251 -2.16 57.92 -24.23
N MET A 252 -2.25 57.68 -25.54
CA MET A 252 -1.35 56.87 -26.36
C MET A 252 -0.17 57.72 -26.83
N LYS A 253 1.08 57.26 -26.64
CA LYS A 253 2.22 57.69 -27.47
C LYS A 253 3.13 56.53 -27.84
N SER A 254 3.20 56.32 -29.15
CA SER A 254 4.17 55.58 -29.96
C SER A 254 5.62 55.69 -29.48
N ARG A 255 6.37 54.56 -29.53
CA ARG A 255 7.75 54.59 -30.06
C ARG A 255 8.25 53.23 -30.57
N LYS A 256 8.66 53.29 -31.84
CA LYS A 256 9.55 52.45 -32.66
C LYS A 256 10.48 51.43 -31.98
N GLU A 257 10.56 50.30 -32.68
CA GLU A 257 11.65 49.33 -32.77
C GLU A 257 13.07 49.91 -32.65
N LYS A 258 13.96 49.14 -32.02
CA LYS A 258 15.36 48.98 -32.44
C LYS A 258 15.85 47.56 -32.15
N SER A 259 16.44 46.99 -33.20
CA SER A 259 17.16 45.72 -33.32
C SER A 259 18.33 45.55 -32.34
N GLY A 260 18.70 44.29 -32.05
CA GLY A 260 20.08 43.99 -31.69
C GLY A 260 20.34 42.61 -31.05
N ASN A 261 20.87 41.72 -31.87
CA ASN A 261 21.82 40.63 -31.57
C ASN A 261 21.34 39.30 -30.98
N SER A 262 21.27 38.32 -31.89
CA SER A 262 21.32 36.88 -31.69
C SER A 262 22.75 36.32 -31.80
N SER A 263 23.00 35.31 -30.96
CA SER A 263 23.97 34.19 -31.06
C SER A 263 25.39 34.39 -30.49
N PRO A 264 26.11 33.33 -30.02
CA PRO A 264 25.78 31.89 -30.09
C PRO A 264 25.88 31.11 -28.74
N ALA A 265 25.20 29.96 -28.68
CA ALA A 265 25.39 28.94 -27.65
C ALA A 265 26.71 28.15 -27.89
N PRO A 266 27.41 27.70 -26.83
CA PRO A 266 28.60 26.86 -26.94
C PRO A 266 28.27 25.39 -27.27
N PRO A 267 29.24 24.63 -27.81
CA PRO A 267 28.99 23.36 -28.49
C PRO A 267 28.79 22.19 -27.53
N TYR A 268 27.86 21.31 -27.89
CA TYR A 268 27.67 19.99 -27.28
C TYR A 268 28.92 19.13 -27.50
N GLN A 269 29.47 18.58 -26.41
CA GLN A 269 30.46 17.51 -26.48
C GLN A 269 29.75 16.18 -26.76
N HIS A 270 30.18 15.51 -27.83
CA HIS A 270 29.87 14.12 -28.12
C HIS A 270 30.51 13.20 -27.07
N PHE A 271 29.72 12.33 -26.44
CA PHE A 271 30.22 11.09 -25.84
C PHE A 271 30.01 9.96 -26.84
N SER A 272 31.08 9.21 -27.12
CA SER A 272 31.08 8.05 -28.02
C SER A 272 30.68 6.77 -27.26
N PRO A 273 30.01 5.78 -27.88
CA PRO A 273 29.40 4.62 -27.19
C PRO A 273 30.36 3.49 -26.74
N GLU A 274 31.65 3.75 -26.54
CA GLU A 274 32.62 2.67 -26.23
C GLU A 274 33.05 2.57 -24.75
N ASP A 275 32.50 3.38 -23.84
CA ASP A 275 32.84 3.32 -22.40
C ASP A 275 31.74 2.72 -21.49
N VAL A 276 30.73 2.06 -22.05
CA VAL A 276 29.69 1.36 -21.26
C VAL A 276 29.76 -0.14 -21.55
N GLY A 277 30.66 -0.83 -20.85
CA GLY A 277 30.85 -2.26 -21.07
C GLY A 277 32.07 -2.84 -20.37
N ARG A 278 32.25 -2.61 -19.07
CA ARG A 278 33.09 -3.46 -18.22
C ARG A 278 32.46 -3.68 -16.87
N SER A 279 32.02 -4.92 -16.66
CA SER A 279 31.76 -5.51 -15.35
C SER A 279 32.98 -5.29 -14.45
N GLN A 280 32.79 -4.63 -13.32
CA GLN A 280 33.78 -4.66 -12.25
C GLN A 280 33.42 -5.83 -11.33
N GLU A 281 34.14 -6.93 -11.50
CA GLU A 281 34.10 -8.08 -10.59
C GLU A 281 34.36 -7.61 -9.15
N CYS A 282 33.59 -8.17 -8.23
CA CYS A 282 33.85 -8.08 -6.80
C CYS A 282 35.22 -8.73 -6.53
N SER A 283 36.21 -7.89 -6.17
CA SER A 283 37.46 -8.37 -5.61
C SER A 283 37.36 -8.34 -4.08
N GLU A 284 37.73 -9.46 -3.47
CA GLU A 284 37.86 -9.66 -2.04
C GLU A 284 38.71 -8.56 -1.40
N LEU A 285 38.16 -7.91 -0.37
CA LEU A 285 38.85 -6.89 0.40
C LEU A 285 39.64 -7.53 1.54
N ASP A 286 40.89 -7.89 1.26
CA ASP A 286 41.94 -7.93 2.28
C ASP A 286 42.68 -6.58 2.28
N GLY A 287 42.41 -5.75 3.30
CA GLY A 287 43.15 -4.50 3.54
C GLY A 287 42.40 -3.47 4.40
N ASN A 288 42.80 -3.33 5.67
CA ASN A 288 42.30 -2.34 6.64
C ASN A 288 42.86 -0.90 6.35
N PRO A 289 42.39 0.19 7.00
CA PRO A 289 41.43 1.13 6.45
C PRO A 289 42.00 2.56 6.27
N GLY A 290 41.55 3.27 5.24
CA GLY A 290 41.94 4.66 4.99
C GLY A 290 40.77 5.55 4.58
N GLY A 291 39.97 6.00 5.55
CA GLY A 291 39.32 7.32 5.48
C GLY A 291 38.15 7.55 4.51
N ALA A 292 37.33 6.54 4.19
CA ALA A 292 36.03 6.82 3.58
C ALA A 292 35.11 7.50 4.61
N LYS A 293 34.78 8.79 4.42
CA LYS A 293 33.81 9.51 5.26
C LYS A 293 32.46 8.79 5.15
N VAL A 294 32.05 8.14 6.24
CA VAL A 294 30.70 7.57 6.39
C VAL A 294 29.68 8.69 6.12
N PRO A 295 28.72 8.50 5.20
CA PRO A 295 27.69 9.50 4.96
C PRO A 295 26.89 9.73 6.26
N PRO A 296 26.48 10.98 6.57
CA PRO A 296 25.78 11.30 7.81
C PRO A 296 24.45 10.53 7.91
N THR A 297 24.11 10.06 9.11
CA THR A 297 22.87 9.28 9.34
C THR A 297 21.65 10.15 9.10
N ARG A 298 20.67 9.64 8.34
CA ARG A 298 19.41 10.36 8.12
C ARG A 298 18.51 10.26 9.34
N THR A 299 17.79 11.34 9.61
CA THR A 299 16.85 11.50 10.72
C THR A 299 15.47 11.90 10.18
N PRO A 300 14.39 11.85 11.00
CA PRO A 300 13.06 12.25 10.55
C PRO A 300 13.01 13.72 10.14
N LEU A 301 13.76 14.59 10.84
CA LEU A 301 13.88 16.01 10.52
C LEU A 301 14.62 16.24 9.20
N SER A 302 15.67 15.47 8.92
CA SER A 302 16.37 15.54 7.62
C SER A 302 15.47 15.08 6.47
N ALA A 303 14.67 14.03 6.68
CA ALA A 303 13.69 13.55 5.70
C ALA A 303 12.63 14.62 5.41
N LEU A 304 12.06 15.24 6.45
CA LEU A 304 11.12 16.35 6.30
C LEU A 304 11.71 17.50 5.49
N ARG A 305 12.93 17.95 5.81
CA ARG A 305 13.58 19.03 5.07
C ARG A 305 13.83 18.68 3.61
N THR A 306 14.30 17.46 3.33
CA THR A 306 14.51 17.00 1.95
C THR A 306 13.19 16.98 1.18
N THR A 307 12.12 16.45 1.74
CA THR A 307 10.80 16.41 1.10
C THR A 307 10.22 17.82 0.94
N ALA A 308 10.30 18.68 1.96
CA ALA A 308 9.80 20.05 1.89
C ALA A 308 10.53 20.89 0.85
N ALA A 309 11.82 20.67 0.65
CA ALA A 309 12.57 21.31 -0.44
C ALA A 309 12.11 20.82 -1.83
N ALA A 310 11.81 19.52 -1.97
CA ALA A 310 11.40 18.93 -3.25
C ALA A 310 9.93 19.25 -3.62
N GLN A 311 9.04 19.33 -2.65
CA GLN A 311 7.59 19.49 -2.85
C GLN A 311 6.93 20.39 -1.78
N PRO A 312 7.32 21.68 -1.69
CA PRO A 312 6.94 22.57 -0.59
C PRO A 312 5.43 22.78 -0.44
N TYR A 313 4.69 22.71 -1.55
CA TYR A 313 3.25 23.00 -1.59
C TYR A 313 2.37 21.75 -1.58
N ALA A 314 2.95 20.54 -1.61
CA ALA A 314 2.18 19.32 -1.42
C ALA A 314 1.66 19.23 0.03
N THR A 315 0.44 18.71 0.20
CA THR A 315 -0.17 18.52 1.52
C THR A 315 0.53 17.39 2.27
N ALA A 316 1.25 17.73 3.33
CA ALA A 316 1.91 16.77 4.21
C ALA A 316 0.92 16.18 5.21
N ILE A 317 0.03 17.01 5.76
CA ILE A 317 -0.89 16.63 6.83
C ILE A 317 -2.30 17.15 6.53
N LYS A 318 -3.30 16.31 6.79
CA LYS A 318 -4.71 16.67 6.86
C LYS A 318 -5.21 16.50 8.29
N GLN A 319 -5.62 17.58 8.95
CA GLN A 319 -6.22 17.52 10.27
C GLN A 319 -7.74 17.55 10.14
N ALA A 320 -8.40 16.46 10.54
CA ALA A 320 -9.85 16.42 10.61
C ALA A 320 -10.36 17.17 11.85
N HIS A 321 -11.51 17.81 11.68
CA HIS A 321 -12.25 18.59 12.68
C HIS A 321 -13.70 18.13 12.75
N ALA A 322 -14.42 18.60 13.76
CA ALA A 322 -15.84 18.34 13.91
C ALA A 322 -16.62 18.67 12.62
N GLY A 323 -17.52 17.76 12.24
CA GLY A 323 -18.34 17.88 11.03
C GLY A 323 -17.64 17.49 9.72
N LEU A 324 -16.58 16.65 9.78
CA LEU A 324 -15.82 16.19 8.60
C LEU A 324 -15.19 17.33 7.79
N ASN A 325 -14.74 18.37 8.50
CA ASN A 325 -13.96 19.46 7.91
C ASN A 325 -12.47 19.15 8.07
N TYR A 326 -11.66 19.47 7.06
CA TYR A 326 -10.22 19.21 7.09
C TYR A 326 -9.41 20.49 6.92
N SER A 327 -8.32 20.60 7.66
CA SER A 327 -7.27 21.58 7.40
C SER A 327 -6.08 20.91 6.75
N ASP A 328 -5.62 21.49 5.65
CA ASP A 328 -4.46 21.03 4.91
C ASP A 328 -3.22 21.82 5.33
N ILE A 329 -2.15 21.11 5.68
CA ILE A 329 -0.85 21.67 6.03
C ILE A 329 0.15 21.18 4.98
N SER A 330 0.79 22.12 4.27
CA SER A 330 1.81 21.78 3.28
C SER A 330 3.15 21.41 3.93
N TYR A 331 4.03 20.72 3.20
CA TYR A 331 5.38 20.42 3.69
C TYR A 331 6.17 21.66 4.09
N TYR A 332 6.06 22.76 3.33
CA TYR A 332 6.69 24.05 3.68
C TYR A 332 6.16 24.59 5.01
N GLN A 333 4.84 24.59 5.20
CA GLN A 333 4.24 25.06 6.43
C GLN A 333 4.63 24.18 7.62
N PHE A 334 4.66 22.86 7.42
CA PHE A 334 5.07 21.92 8.46
C PHE A 334 6.53 22.09 8.87
N GLU A 335 7.47 22.18 7.93
CA GLU A 335 8.88 22.43 8.25
C GLU A 335 9.04 23.77 8.99
N LYS A 336 8.38 24.83 8.52
CA LYS A 336 8.40 26.15 9.14
C LYS A 336 7.88 26.13 10.56
N ASP A 337 6.75 25.46 10.82
CA ASP A 337 6.16 25.37 12.15
C ASP A 337 7.02 24.54 13.10
N VAL A 338 7.70 23.50 12.61
CA VAL A 338 8.69 22.75 13.39
C VAL A 338 9.87 23.64 13.79
N GLU A 339 10.42 24.45 12.87
CA GLU A 339 11.51 25.39 13.17
C GLU A 339 11.07 26.46 14.18
N LEU A 340 9.87 27.04 14.03
CA LEU A 340 9.33 28.02 14.97
C LEU A 340 9.10 27.42 16.36
N THR A 341 8.56 26.20 16.41
CA THR A 341 8.31 25.47 17.66
C THR A 341 9.61 25.09 18.35
N ALA A 342 10.62 24.67 17.59
CA ALA A 342 11.94 24.37 18.12
C ALA A 342 12.61 25.62 18.70
N SER A 343 12.49 26.76 18.02
CA SER A 343 13.03 28.03 18.48
C SER A 343 12.34 28.50 19.77
N TYR A 344 11.02 28.29 19.88
CA TYR A 344 10.26 28.50 21.12
C TYR A 344 10.74 27.62 22.28
N TRP A 345 10.86 26.30 22.06
CA TRP A 345 11.29 25.37 23.11
C TRP A 345 12.75 25.58 23.50
N ARG A 346 13.63 25.87 22.54
CA ARG A 346 15.02 26.23 22.81
C ARG A 346 15.10 27.42 23.75
N THR A 347 14.37 28.50 23.42
CA THR A 347 14.31 29.70 24.27
C THR A 347 13.77 29.38 25.66
N THR A 348 12.67 28.64 25.73
CA THR A 348 11.98 28.30 26.99
C THR A 348 12.87 27.47 27.93
N PHE A 349 13.51 26.42 27.42
CA PHE A 349 14.33 25.52 28.25
C PHE A 349 15.69 26.12 28.60
N SER A 350 16.33 26.87 27.69
CA SER A 350 17.59 27.56 27.99
C SER A 350 17.44 28.61 29.10
N LEU A 351 16.30 29.30 29.20
CA LEU A 351 16.01 30.24 30.29
C LEU A 351 15.94 29.56 31.68
N LEU A 352 15.71 28.25 31.71
CA LEU A 352 15.73 27.43 32.93
C LEU A 352 17.07 26.73 33.15
N GLY A 353 18.08 27.00 32.32
CA GLY A 353 19.39 26.34 32.41
C GLY A 353 19.38 24.87 31.98
N ILE A 354 18.33 24.40 31.30
CA ILE A 354 18.28 23.03 30.77
C ILE A 354 19.17 22.99 29.52
N THR A 355 20.17 22.11 29.54
CA THR A 355 21.14 21.99 28.44
C THR A 355 20.60 21.11 27.31
N GLU A 356 21.12 21.29 26.11
CA GLU A 356 20.86 20.39 24.98
C GLU A 356 21.14 18.93 25.34
N LYS A 357 20.50 18.01 24.61
CA LYS A 357 20.52 16.56 24.82
C LYS A 357 19.85 16.10 26.11
N SER A 358 19.36 17.02 26.95
CA SER A 358 18.50 16.66 28.09
C SER A 358 17.21 16.00 27.60
N VAL A 359 16.71 15.06 28.40
CA VAL A 359 15.42 14.40 28.14
C VAL A 359 14.28 15.33 28.54
N ILE A 360 13.28 15.47 27.67
CA ILE A 360 12.07 16.23 27.93
C ILE A 360 10.89 15.28 27.84
N GLY A 361 10.16 15.11 28.93
CA GLY A 361 8.91 14.37 28.95
C GLY A 361 7.86 15.02 28.06
N VAL A 362 7.13 14.22 27.29
CA VAL A 362 6.04 14.68 26.42
C VAL A 362 4.83 13.79 26.66
N TRP A 363 3.89 14.25 27.49
CA TRP A 363 2.70 13.49 27.92
C TRP A 363 1.43 14.06 27.27
N LEU A 364 1.20 13.67 26.01
CA LEU A 364 0.19 14.25 25.11
C LEU A 364 -0.74 13.21 24.51
N LYS A 365 -1.87 13.66 23.94
CA LYS A 365 -2.78 12.81 23.14
C LYS A 365 -2.03 12.23 21.95
N GLY A 366 -1.25 13.06 21.27
CA GLY A 366 -0.53 12.68 20.06
C GLY A 366 -1.45 12.48 18.87
N THR A 367 -2.59 13.17 18.81
CA THR A 367 -3.61 12.99 17.77
C THR A 367 -3.92 14.28 17.04
N SER A 368 -3.15 15.33 17.29
CA SER A 368 -3.30 16.63 16.65
C SER A 368 -2.00 17.11 16.00
N TYR A 369 -2.14 18.04 15.06
CA TYR A 369 -1.00 18.74 14.48
C TYR A 369 -0.12 19.44 15.53
N GLU A 370 -0.70 20.11 16.54
CA GLU A 370 0.09 20.74 17.61
C GLU A 370 0.87 19.73 18.44
N ASP A 371 0.29 18.57 18.77
CA ASP A 371 1.02 17.50 19.50
C ASP A 371 2.26 17.06 18.73
N LEU A 372 2.14 16.92 17.41
CA LEU A 372 3.26 16.56 16.53
C LEU A 372 4.34 17.64 16.53
N LEU A 373 3.95 18.92 16.48
CA LEU A 373 4.87 20.05 16.55
C LEU A 373 5.66 20.07 17.86
N HIS A 374 5.02 19.75 19.00
CA HIS A 374 5.77 19.60 20.26
C HIS A 374 6.84 18.53 20.16
N ILE A 375 6.50 17.34 19.67
CA ILE A 375 7.44 16.21 19.57
C ILE A 375 8.63 16.57 18.65
N TRP A 376 8.34 17.03 17.45
CA TRP A 376 9.35 17.30 16.42
C TRP A 376 10.12 18.58 16.70
N GLY A 377 9.46 19.60 17.24
CA GLY A 377 10.09 20.86 17.64
C GLY A 377 11.04 20.68 18.82
N ILE A 378 10.69 19.90 19.84
CA ILE A 378 11.61 19.57 20.95
C ILE A 378 12.84 18.83 20.43
N SER A 379 12.64 17.85 19.54
CA SER A 379 13.75 17.13 18.88
C SER A 379 14.63 18.08 18.06
N ARG A 380 14.02 18.95 17.24
CA ARG A 380 14.74 19.95 16.43
C ARG A 380 15.46 21.00 17.28
N ALA A 381 14.94 21.28 18.47
CA ALA A 381 15.58 22.12 19.46
C ALA A 381 16.76 21.45 20.17
N GLY A 382 17.17 20.23 19.79
CA GLY A 382 18.34 19.55 20.31
C GLY A 382 18.11 18.80 21.63
N TYR A 383 16.85 18.60 22.04
CA TYR A 383 16.48 17.81 23.22
C TYR A 383 16.00 16.41 22.82
N ILE A 384 15.90 15.49 23.78
CA ILE A 384 15.43 14.11 23.55
C ILE A 384 13.99 13.98 24.05
N PRO A 385 12.97 13.92 23.17
CA PRO A 385 11.60 13.71 23.61
C PRO A 385 11.41 12.31 24.18
N GLN A 386 10.86 12.23 25.40
CA GLN A 386 10.33 10.99 25.98
C GLN A 386 8.82 10.98 25.82
N LEU A 387 8.32 10.09 24.97
CA LEU A 387 6.92 10.09 24.55
C LEU A 387 6.08 9.25 25.50
N ILE A 388 5.11 9.88 26.16
CA ILE A 388 4.23 9.26 27.13
C ILE A 388 2.79 9.38 26.65
N SER A 389 2.07 8.26 26.60
CA SER A 389 0.68 8.24 26.15
C SER A 389 -0.26 8.69 27.26
N LEU A 390 -1.27 9.51 26.95
CA LEU A 390 -2.36 9.84 27.89
C LEU A 390 -3.21 8.64 28.34
N ARG A 391 -3.07 7.49 27.69
CA ARG A 391 -3.73 6.26 28.14
C ARG A 391 -3.11 5.71 29.41
N MET A 392 -1.85 6.06 29.68
CA MET A 392 -1.32 5.95 31.02
C MET A 392 -1.83 7.15 31.81
N THR A 393 -2.81 6.91 32.67
CA THR A 393 -3.51 7.95 33.43
C THR A 393 -3.02 8.05 34.87
N ASP A 394 -2.27 7.06 35.36
CA ASP A 394 -1.66 7.09 36.69
C ASP A 394 -0.41 8.00 36.68
N PRO A 395 -0.44 9.16 37.36
CA PRO A 395 0.69 10.07 37.40
C PRO A 395 1.92 9.47 38.08
N THR A 396 1.75 8.49 38.98
CA THR A 396 2.86 7.82 39.68
C THR A 396 3.74 7.07 38.68
N VAL A 397 3.11 6.29 37.79
CA VAL A 397 3.81 5.53 36.74
C VAL A 397 4.48 6.49 35.74
N ALA A 398 3.81 7.60 35.41
CA ALA A 398 4.40 8.64 34.57
C ALA A 398 5.66 9.24 35.21
N HIS A 399 5.61 9.58 36.51
CA HIS A 399 6.75 10.11 37.25
C HIS A 399 7.90 9.12 37.38
N GLU A 400 7.62 7.84 37.61
CA GLU A 400 8.63 6.78 37.62
C GLU A 400 9.36 6.70 36.27
N LEU A 401 8.63 6.75 35.15
CA LEU A 401 9.22 6.73 33.81
C LEU A 401 10.04 7.98 33.51
N LEU A 402 9.53 9.15 33.89
CA LEU A 402 10.25 10.43 33.75
C LEU A 402 11.55 10.41 34.55
N THR A 403 11.50 9.87 35.77
CA THR A 403 12.67 9.74 36.65
C THR A 403 13.67 8.74 36.07
N ALA A 404 13.22 7.57 35.63
CA ALA A 404 14.07 6.54 35.03
C ALA A 404 14.78 7.02 33.75
N ALA A 405 14.14 7.91 32.99
CA ALA A 405 14.72 8.53 31.81
C ALA A 405 15.59 9.76 32.11
N GLY A 406 15.63 10.24 33.35
CA GLY A 406 16.35 11.46 33.71
C GLY A 406 15.75 12.72 33.06
N ALA A 407 14.42 12.79 32.95
CA ALA A 407 13.74 13.93 32.34
C ALA A 407 14.01 15.23 33.13
N ALA A 408 14.37 16.30 32.42
CA ALA A 408 14.64 17.62 32.99
C ALA A 408 13.39 18.50 33.10
N ALA A 409 12.39 18.26 32.25
CA ALA A 409 11.12 18.96 32.23
C ALA A 409 10.03 18.09 31.61
N LEU A 410 8.77 18.53 31.73
CA LEU A 410 7.61 17.84 31.19
C LEU A 410 6.70 18.81 30.40
N VAL A 411 6.44 18.50 29.13
CA VAL A 411 5.36 19.10 28.33
C VAL A 411 4.16 18.17 28.39
N HIS A 412 2.98 18.66 28.76
CA HIS A 412 1.81 17.81 29.02
C HIS A 412 0.51 18.37 28.43
N ASP A 413 -0.48 17.50 28.27
CA ASP A 413 -1.83 17.89 27.86
C ASP A 413 -2.44 18.82 28.93
N PRO A 414 -3.12 19.92 28.55
CA PRO A 414 -3.75 20.84 29.50
C PRO A 414 -4.67 20.17 30.53
N PHE A 415 -5.31 19.05 30.17
CA PHE A 415 -6.17 18.30 31.09
C PHE A 415 -5.41 17.77 32.32
N LEU A 416 -4.10 17.52 32.21
CA LEU A 416 -3.27 17.01 33.30
C LEU A 416 -2.75 18.09 34.26
N THR A 417 -2.96 19.38 33.95
CA THR A 417 -2.37 20.50 34.71
C THR A 417 -2.66 20.42 36.22
N SER A 418 -3.90 20.07 36.59
CA SER A 418 -4.29 19.95 38.00
C SER A 418 -3.60 18.78 38.70
N ALA A 419 -3.46 17.63 38.04
CA ALA A 419 -2.79 16.46 38.58
C ALA A 419 -1.28 16.67 38.77
N LEU A 420 -0.68 17.60 38.03
CA LEU A 420 0.75 17.90 38.03
C LEU A 420 1.16 19.06 38.94
N HIS A 421 0.25 19.64 39.71
CA HIS A 421 0.54 20.78 40.60
C HIS A 421 1.65 20.49 41.63
N HIS A 422 1.87 19.22 41.97
CA HIS A 422 2.92 18.77 42.90
C HIS A 422 4.09 18.05 42.21
N SER A 423 4.22 18.18 40.89
CA SER A 423 5.35 17.62 40.14
C SER A 423 6.67 18.23 40.62
N THR A 424 7.68 17.38 40.81
CA THR A 424 9.06 17.81 41.09
C THR A 424 9.78 18.36 39.86
N LEU A 425 9.29 18.02 38.66
CA LEU A 425 9.77 18.54 37.39
C LEU A 425 9.02 19.81 37.01
N THR A 426 9.71 20.76 36.38
CA THR A 426 9.07 21.92 35.75
C THR A 426 8.17 21.45 34.61
N THR A 427 6.89 21.85 34.66
CA THR A 427 5.86 21.39 33.72
C THR A 427 5.35 22.52 32.82
N PHE A 428 4.98 22.19 31.59
CA PHE A 428 4.46 23.12 30.59
C PHE A 428 3.20 22.56 29.92
N PRO A 429 2.06 23.28 29.95
CA PRO A 429 0.87 22.86 29.21
C PRO A 429 1.07 23.09 27.70
N ALA A 430 0.73 22.09 26.90
CA ALA A 430 0.95 22.08 25.45
C ALA A 430 -0.03 22.98 24.65
N GLY A 431 -1.30 23.06 25.07
CA GLY A 431 -2.35 23.63 24.21
C GLY A 431 -2.15 25.10 23.82
N GLY A 432 -2.48 25.47 22.58
CA GLY A 432 -2.37 26.83 22.06
C GLY A 432 -0.95 27.18 21.64
N LEU A 433 -0.20 26.21 21.11
CA LEU A 433 1.18 26.41 20.69
C LEU A 433 1.26 27.41 19.54
N LEU A 434 0.45 27.24 18.49
CA LEU A 434 0.53 28.05 17.28
C LEU A 434 0.24 29.53 17.56
N SER A 435 -0.63 29.85 18.52
CA SER A 435 -0.91 31.23 18.93
C SER A 435 0.19 31.86 19.78
N ARG A 436 1.08 31.05 20.37
CA ARG A 436 2.24 31.51 21.15
C ARG A 436 3.51 31.70 20.32
N LEU A 437 3.55 31.21 19.07
CA LEU A 437 4.71 31.37 18.20
C LEU A 437 4.90 32.87 17.85
N GLY A 438 5.91 33.51 18.47
CA GLY A 438 6.23 34.92 18.30
C GLY A 438 7.54 35.18 17.54
N SER A 439 7.77 36.43 17.16
CA SER A 439 8.92 36.89 16.36
C SER A 439 10.23 37.11 17.14
N LYS A 440 10.28 36.78 18.45
CA LYS A 440 11.46 36.98 19.33
C LYS A 440 12.17 35.69 19.76
N ASN A 441 12.05 34.61 18.98
CA ASN A 441 12.67 33.34 19.34
C ASN A 441 14.14 33.27 18.92
N LEU A 442 14.96 32.49 19.64
CA LEU A 442 16.40 32.34 19.38
C LEU A 442 16.68 31.73 17.99
N PRO A 443 17.68 32.23 17.23
CA PRO A 443 18.10 31.56 16.01
C PRO A 443 18.58 30.14 16.35
N LEU A 444 18.12 29.17 15.56
CA LEU A 444 18.55 27.78 15.70
C LEU A 444 19.77 27.55 14.82
N ASP A 445 20.71 26.76 15.32
CA ASP A 445 21.80 26.26 14.50
C ASP A 445 21.24 25.40 13.34
N PRO A 446 22.00 25.28 12.23
CA PRO A 446 21.68 24.34 11.17
C PRO A 446 21.45 22.93 11.74
N LEU A 447 20.60 22.17 11.06
CA LEU A 447 20.30 20.80 11.47
C LEU A 447 21.61 20.00 11.64
N GLU A 448 21.84 19.51 12.85
CA GLU A 448 23.05 18.78 13.20
C GLU A 448 23.19 17.54 12.32
N LYS A 449 24.37 17.36 11.73
CA LYS A 449 24.72 16.10 11.05
C LYS A 449 25.15 15.11 12.13
N ILE A 450 24.27 14.16 12.44
CA ILE A 450 24.56 13.13 13.42
C ILE A 450 25.62 12.19 12.85
N SER A 451 26.76 12.11 13.54
CA SER A 451 27.87 11.21 13.22
C SER A 451 27.92 9.99 14.13
N ASP A 452 27.41 10.11 15.35
CA ASP A 452 27.26 9.00 16.29
C ASP A 452 25.91 8.30 16.06
N GLY A 453 25.97 7.10 15.45
CA GLY A 453 24.78 6.29 15.19
C GLY A 453 24.06 5.82 16.46
N ASP A 454 24.73 5.77 17.62
CA ASP A 454 24.13 5.34 18.88
C ASP A 454 23.50 6.51 19.67
N GLN A 455 23.59 7.74 19.16
CA GLN A 455 22.89 8.89 19.72
C GLN A 455 21.38 8.62 19.77
N VAL A 456 20.81 8.73 20.96
CA VAL A 456 19.36 8.59 21.20
C VAL A 456 18.64 9.83 20.68
N LEU A 457 17.64 9.61 19.82
CA LEU A 457 16.80 10.66 19.24
C LEU A 457 15.49 10.84 20.00
N MET A 458 14.89 9.73 20.43
CA MET A 458 13.61 9.70 21.14
C MET A 458 13.56 8.51 22.10
N LEU A 459 12.76 8.63 23.16
CA LEU A 459 12.48 7.56 24.10
C LEU A 459 10.99 7.17 24.01
N TYR A 460 10.73 5.91 23.70
CA TYR A 460 9.39 5.31 23.73
C TYR A 460 9.25 4.43 24.97
N HIS A 461 8.04 3.92 25.20
CA HIS A 461 7.79 2.87 26.17
C HIS A 461 7.02 1.70 25.57
N THR A 462 7.19 0.53 26.19
CA THR A 462 6.37 -0.66 25.95
C THR A 462 5.82 -1.15 27.28
N SER A 463 4.62 -1.73 27.27
CA SER A 463 3.92 -2.14 28.49
C SER A 463 4.57 -3.29 29.28
N GLY A 464 5.68 -3.85 28.79
CA GLY A 464 6.47 -4.91 29.43
C GLY A 464 5.71 -6.23 29.60
N SER A 465 6.06 -7.28 28.83
CA SER A 465 5.44 -8.62 28.97
C SER A 465 5.71 -9.30 30.33
N THR A 466 6.84 -8.98 30.97
CA THR A 466 7.38 -9.72 32.12
C THR A 466 7.16 -9.08 33.49
N SER A 467 7.21 -7.75 33.63
CA SER A 467 7.20 -7.04 34.92
C SER A 467 5.91 -6.27 35.25
N GLY A 468 5.01 -6.06 34.29
CA GLY A 468 3.81 -5.23 34.46
C GLY A 468 4.07 -3.72 34.54
N LEU A 469 5.33 -3.30 34.57
CA LEU A 469 5.78 -1.90 34.51
C LEU A 469 6.25 -1.55 33.10
N PRO A 470 5.91 -0.37 32.55
CA PRO A 470 6.40 0.02 31.24
C PRO A 470 7.93 0.13 31.21
N LYS A 471 8.54 -0.33 30.12
CA LYS A 471 10.01 -0.29 29.90
C LYS A 471 10.36 0.82 28.93
N LEU A 472 11.48 1.51 29.16
CA LEU A 472 12.02 2.51 28.25
C LEU A 472 12.64 1.84 27.02
N VAL A 473 12.35 2.39 25.84
CA VAL A 473 12.93 1.96 24.56
C VAL A 473 13.62 3.16 23.91
N PRO A 474 14.96 3.26 24.03
CA PRO A 474 15.74 4.28 23.33
C PRO A 474 15.83 4.00 21.84
N ILE A 475 15.51 5.02 21.04
CA ILE A 475 15.56 4.97 19.58
C ILE A 475 16.77 5.76 19.11
N THR A 476 17.73 5.07 18.49
CA THR A 476 19.01 5.65 18.09
C THR A 476 18.99 6.17 16.64
N ALA A 477 19.96 7.00 16.29
CA ALA A 477 20.09 7.56 14.94
C ALA A 477 20.33 6.47 13.88
N ARG A 478 21.15 5.46 14.18
CA ARG A 478 21.42 4.31 13.31
C ARG A 478 20.15 3.49 13.06
N TRP A 479 19.34 3.28 14.10
CA TRP A 479 18.05 2.59 13.98
C TRP A 479 17.09 3.33 13.06
N ILE A 480 16.98 4.66 13.20
CA ILE A 480 16.11 5.47 12.32
C ILE A 480 16.64 5.48 10.89
N ASP A 481 17.94 5.64 10.67
CA ASP A 481 18.48 5.62 9.32
C ASP A 481 18.23 4.27 8.64
N CYS A 482 18.37 3.16 9.37
CA CYS A 482 17.98 1.83 8.89
C CYS A 482 16.50 1.79 8.49
N LEU A 483 15.60 2.28 9.34
CA LEU A 483 14.17 2.35 9.03
C LEU A 483 13.88 3.19 7.77
N ILE A 484 14.57 4.31 7.58
CA ILE A 484 14.46 5.13 6.37
C ILE A 484 14.93 4.32 5.14
N GLN A 485 16.04 3.58 5.23
CA GLN A 485 16.51 2.69 4.15
C GLN A 485 15.46 1.63 3.82
N LYS A 486 14.87 0.98 4.83
CA LYS A 486 13.79 0.00 4.66
C LYS A 486 12.62 0.58 3.90
N PHE A 487 12.14 1.77 4.29
CA PHE A 487 11.03 2.41 3.59
C PHE A 487 11.34 2.75 2.14
N SER A 488 12.56 3.25 1.85
CA SER A 488 13.00 3.50 0.47
C SER A 488 13.10 2.23 -0.38
N ILE A 489 13.35 1.07 0.24
CA ILE A 489 13.39 -0.23 -0.44
C ILE A 489 11.96 -0.74 -0.65
N ILE A 490 11.16 -0.77 0.41
CA ILE A 490 9.77 -1.24 0.40
C ILE A 490 8.95 -0.46 -0.64
N SER A 491 9.10 0.86 -0.71
CA SER A 491 8.35 1.71 -1.64
C SER A 491 8.61 1.38 -3.12
N LYS A 492 9.70 0.68 -3.46
CA LYS A 492 9.97 0.23 -4.83
C LYS A 492 9.16 -1.01 -5.21
N PHE A 493 8.66 -1.77 -4.24
CA PHE A 493 7.98 -3.04 -4.46
C PHE A 493 6.48 -2.99 -4.19
N ILE A 494 5.99 -1.90 -3.60
CA ILE A 494 4.57 -1.67 -3.32
C ILE A 494 4.06 -0.66 -4.38
N PRO A 495 3.42 -1.13 -5.47
CA PRO A 495 3.02 -0.29 -6.57
C PRO A 495 1.88 0.65 -6.16
N SER A 496 2.03 1.96 -6.31
CA SER A 496 0.91 2.90 -6.20
C SER A 496 0.94 3.89 -7.35
N MET A 497 -0.19 4.04 -8.03
CA MET A 497 -0.37 4.99 -9.14
C MET A 497 -0.71 6.40 -8.67
N LYS A 498 -0.93 6.58 -7.36
CA LYS A 498 -1.35 7.85 -6.75
C LYS A 498 -0.36 8.24 -5.67
N PRO A 499 -0.22 9.54 -5.37
CA PRO A 499 0.44 9.98 -4.16
C PRO A 499 -0.16 9.27 -2.94
N MET A 500 0.70 8.72 -2.08
CA MET A 500 0.26 7.93 -0.94
C MET A 500 -0.45 8.82 0.08
N VAL A 501 -1.69 8.49 0.42
CA VAL A 501 -2.44 9.13 1.51
C VAL A 501 -2.77 8.07 2.54
N LYS A 502 -2.34 8.30 3.78
CA LYS A 502 -2.51 7.39 4.92
C LYS A 502 -3.26 8.08 6.04
N VAL A 503 -3.83 7.30 6.95
CA VAL A 503 -4.46 7.80 8.17
C VAL A 503 -3.69 7.31 9.40
N ALA A 504 -3.65 8.14 10.44
CA ALA A 504 -3.08 7.76 11.72
C ALA A 504 -3.76 6.50 12.29
N ILE A 505 -2.96 5.52 12.71
CA ILE A 505 -3.45 4.28 13.32
C ILE A 505 -3.54 4.36 14.85
N GLY A 506 -3.06 5.45 15.42
CA GLY A 506 -2.87 5.61 16.85
C GLY A 506 -2.26 6.98 17.18
N SER A 507 -1.96 7.18 18.46
CA SER A 507 -1.22 8.34 18.92
C SER A 507 0.19 8.39 18.30
N SER A 508 0.70 9.57 17.99
CA SER A 508 2.10 9.84 17.62
C SER A 508 3.10 9.46 18.73
N THR A 509 2.63 9.15 19.94
CA THR A 509 3.43 8.56 21.03
C THR A 509 3.63 7.05 20.88
N HIS A 510 2.92 6.40 19.95
CA HIS A 510 3.09 5.00 19.61
C HIS A 510 3.99 4.87 18.36
N MET A 511 5.06 4.07 18.46
CA MET A 511 6.07 3.94 17.41
C MET A 511 5.47 3.58 16.04
N GLY A 512 4.47 2.69 16.00
CA GLY A 512 3.78 2.36 14.75
C GLY A 512 3.22 3.57 14.00
N SER A 513 2.62 4.54 14.70
CA SER A 513 2.08 5.74 14.05
C SER A 513 3.22 6.65 13.56
N THR A 514 4.29 6.79 14.35
CA THR A 514 5.48 7.58 13.97
C THR A 514 6.17 6.99 12.73
N MET A 515 6.33 5.67 12.67
CA MET A 515 6.91 4.97 11.52
C MET A 515 6.08 5.20 10.26
N LEU A 516 4.76 5.06 10.34
CA LEU A 516 3.87 5.27 9.19
C LEU A 516 3.84 6.73 8.73
N PHE A 517 3.97 7.68 9.66
CA PHE A 517 4.10 9.10 9.34
C PHE A 517 5.43 9.41 8.66
N LEU A 518 6.54 8.84 9.14
CA LEU A 518 7.86 8.96 8.51
C LEU A 518 7.86 8.37 7.10
N GLU A 519 7.25 7.20 6.90
CA GLU A 519 7.08 6.60 5.57
C GLU A 519 6.33 7.56 4.63
N SER A 520 5.26 8.22 5.12
CA SER A 520 4.52 9.22 4.34
C SER A 520 5.41 10.38 3.90
N ILE A 521 6.21 10.95 4.83
CA ILE A 521 7.15 12.02 4.52
C ILE A 521 8.17 11.62 3.46
N LEU A 522 8.74 10.42 3.57
CA LEU A 522 9.76 9.93 2.63
C LEU A 522 9.22 9.75 1.20
N GLN A 523 7.92 9.49 1.07
CA GLN A 523 7.26 9.30 -0.22
C GLN A 523 6.57 10.58 -0.72
N GLY A 524 6.65 11.70 0.01
CA GLY A 524 5.90 12.90 -0.35
C GLY A 524 4.39 12.77 -0.18
N GLY A 525 3.96 11.82 0.64
CA GLY A 525 2.56 11.51 0.86
C GLY A 525 1.86 12.52 1.76
N CYS A 526 0.58 12.23 2.03
CA CYS A 526 -0.25 12.97 2.97
C CYS A 526 -0.64 12.06 4.15
N PHE A 527 -0.62 12.60 5.37
CA PHE A 527 -1.02 11.89 6.57
C PHE A 527 -2.24 12.54 7.24
N ILE A 528 -3.32 11.78 7.38
CA ILE A 528 -4.57 12.24 7.96
C ILE A 528 -4.57 11.97 9.47
N PHE A 529 -4.75 13.03 10.26
CA PHE A 529 -5.15 12.92 11.66
C PHE A 529 -6.68 12.96 11.75
N PRO A 530 -7.34 11.84 12.11
CA PRO A 530 -8.79 11.77 12.21
C PRO A 530 -9.30 12.50 13.46
N THR A 531 -10.61 12.72 13.54
CA THR A 531 -11.25 13.42 14.67
C THR A 531 -11.13 12.64 15.98
N SER A 532 -11.06 11.31 15.89
CA SER A 532 -10.96 10.41 17.03
C SER A 532 -10.27 9.10 16.64
N LEU A 533 -9.77 8.38 17.66
CA LEU A 533 -9.15 7.07 17.49
C LEU A 533 -9.70 6.08 18.53
N PRO A 534 -10.29 4.93 18.12
CA PRO A 534 -10.58 4.56 16.72
C PRO A 534 -11.60 5.52 16.08
N TYR A 535 -11.46 5.77 14.77
CA TYR A 535 -12.36 6.67 14.04
C TYR A 535 -13.66 5.96 13.62
N PRO A 536 -14.80 6.68 13.51
CA PRO A 536 -16.05 6.13 13.01
C PRO A 536 -15.96 5.64 11.56
N THR A 537 -16.72 4.60 11.21
CA THR A 537 -16.81 4.08 9.83
C THR A 537 -17.23 5.15 8.83
N SER A 538 -18.13 6.06 9.21
CA SER A 538 -18.55 7.17 8.35
C SER A 538 -17.42 8.14 8.02
N GLU A 539 -16.51 8.38 8.97
CA GLU A 539 -15.32 9.19 8.75
C GLU A 539 -14.32 8.46 7.86
N LEU A 540 -14.17 7.13 8.02
CA LEU A 540 -13.35 6.33 7.10
C LEU A 540 -13.86 6.38 5.66
N ILE A 541 -15.16 6.23 5.45
CA ILE A 541 -15.77 6.36 4.11
C ILE A 541 -15.49 7.74 3.53
N ASP A 542 -15.67 8.81 4.31
CA ASP A 542 -15.35 10.17 3.87
C ASP A 542 -13.86 10.35 3.52
N MET A 543 -12.95 9.79 4.33
CA MET A 543 -11.52 9.82 4.05
C MET A 543 -11.17 9.15 2.71
N ILE A 544 -11.83 8.03 2.39
CA ILE A 544 -11.63 7.29 1.14
C ILE A 544 -12.25 8.04 -0.06
N GLU A 545 -13.52 8.41 0.05
CA GLU A 545 -14.28 8.94 -1.07
C GLU A 545 -13.92 10.40 -1.38
N ASN A 546 -13.62 11.20 -0.35
CA ASN A 546 -13.49 12.66 -0.47
C ASN A 546 -12.10 13.19 -0.12
N GLN A 547 -11.35 12.53 0.78
CA GLN A 547 -10.00 12.99 1.17
C GLN A 547 -8.86 12.26 0.48
N GLY A 548 -9.18 11.28 -0.39
CA GLY A 548 -8.22 10.58 -1.23
C GLY A 548 -7.35 9.57 -0.50
N LEU A 549 -7.81 9.00 0.63
CA LEU A 549 -7.11 7.92 1.32
C LEU A 549 -6.84 6.76 0.34
N THR A 550 -5.56 6.43 0.13
CA THR A 550 -5.14 5.35 -0.79
C THR A 550 -4.64 4.12 -0.07
N ARG A 551 -4.08 4.27 1.14
CA ARG A 551 -3.60 3.15 1.96
C ARG A 551 -4.21 3.20 3.35
N LEU A 552 -4.89 2.11 3.71
CA LEU A 552 -5.42 1.90 5.05
C LEU A 552 -4.47 1.01 5.84
N ASP A 553 -3.70 1.61 6.75
CA ASP A 553 -2.99 0.84 7.77
C ASP A 553 -3.92 0.67 8.99
N MET A 554 -4.06 -0.54 9.52
CA MET A 554 -4.93 -0.80 10.67
C MET A 554 -4.46 -2.01 11.48
N PHE A 555 -4.66 -1.98 12.80
CA PHE A 555 -4.40 -3.16 13.63
C PHE A 555 -5.41 -4.27 13.33
N PRO A 556 -4.98 -5.56 13.32
CA PRO A 556 -5.81 -6.69 12.93
C PRO A 556 -7.17 -6.77 13.61
N VAL A 557 -7.25 -6.47 14.91
CA VAL A 557 -8.52 -6.53 15.67
C VAL A 557 -9.57 -5.59 15.08
N PHE A 558 -9.18 -4.35 14.77
CA PHE A 558 -10.08 -3.36 14.17
C PHE A 558 -10.35 -3.70 12.70
N LEU A 559 -9.34 -4.19 11.97
CA LEU A 559 -9.47 -4.56 10.57
C LEU A 559 -10.46 -5.73 10.37
N SER A 560 -10.38 -6.77 11.21
CA SER A 560 -11.34 -7.88 11.20
C SER A 560 -12.77 -7.40 11.48
N GLN A 561 -12.96 -6.46 12.41
CA GLN A 561 -14.27 -5.87 12.67
C GLN A 561 -14.78 -5.09 11.45
N LEU A 562 -13.91 -4.33 10.81
CA LEU A 562 -14.22 -3.55 9.61
C LEU A 562 -14.62 -4.44 8.44
N PHE A 563 -13.92 -5.56 8.21
CA PHE A 563 -14.27 -6.53 7.17
C PHE A 563 -15.62 -7.20 7.44
N ARG A 564 -15.90 -7.59 8.69
CA ARG A 564 -17.23 -8.12 9.06
C ARG A 564 -18.35 -7.11 8.82
N GLN A 565 -18.11 -5.84 9.14
CA GLN A 565 -19.07 -4.76 8.85
C GLN A 565 -19.26 -4.58 7.35
N ALA A 566 -18.20 -4.61 6.56
CA ALA A 566 -18.26 -4.45 5.09
C ALA A 566 -19.12 -5.52 4.41
N ARG A 567 -19.17 -6.75 4.94
CA ARG A 567 -20.07 -7.81 4.44
C ARG A 567 -21.56 -7.46 4.56
N GLN A 568 -21.91 -6.54 5.46
CA GLN A 568 -23.29 -6.12 5.73
C GLN A 568 -23.58 -4.70 5.22
N ASP A 569 -22.55 -3.94 4.87
CA ASP A 569 -22.64 -2.54 4.44
C ASP A 569 -22.03 -2.39 3.02
N PRO A 570 -22.87 -2.37 1.97
CA PRO A 570 -22.41 -2.25 0.59
C PRO A 570 -21.64 -0.95 0.30
N LEU A 571 -21.93 0.14 1.02
CA LEU A 571 -21.22 1.40 0.86
C LEU A 571 -19.79 1.26 1.38
N LEU A 572 -19.64 0.75 2.61
CA LEU A 572 -18.32 0.49 3.18
C LEU A 572 -17.50 -0.46 2.32
N PHE A 573 -18.09 -1.58 1.87
CA PHE A 573 -17.39 -2.53 0.99
C PHE A 573 -16.89 -1.85 -0.28
N LYS A 574 -17.76 -1.09 -0.96
CA LYS A 574 -17.39 -0.37 -2.19
C LYS A 574 -16.28 0.65 -1.92
N SER A 575 -16.31 1.35 -0.80
CA SER A 575 -15.25 2.29 -0.42
C SER A 575 -13.93 1.56 -0.17
N LEU A 576 -13.92 0.45 0.56
CA LEU A 576 -12.70 -0.34 0.76
C LEU A 576 -12.08 -0.82 -0.56
N CYS A 577 -12.89 -1.14 -1.58
CA CYS A 577 -12.41 -1.50 -2.91
C CYS A 577 -11.70 -0.36 -3.66
N ARG A 578 -11.78 0.88 -3.18
CA ARG A 578 -11.08 2.04 -3.77
C ARG A 578 -9.68 2.24 -3.22
N LEU A 579 -9.34 1.58 -2.11
CA LEU A 579 -8.00 1.62 -1.54
C LEU A 579 -7.04 0.87 -2.47
N ASP A 580 -5.84 1.43 -2.65
CA ASP A 580 -4.76 0.75 -3.35
C ASP A 580 -4.21 -0.39 -2.48
N HIS A 581 -4.14 -0.17 -1.17
CA HIS A 581 -3.55 -1.11 -0.22
C HIS A 581 -4.28 -1.12 1.13
N ILE A 582 -4.37 -2.30 1.73
CA ILE A 582 -4.75 -2.49 3.13
C ILE A 582 -3.58 -3.16 3.85
N ALA A 583 -2.98 -2.44 4.79
CA ALA A 583 -1.84 -2.91 5.55
C ALA A 583 -2.23 -3.19 7.00
N TYR A 584 -1.63 -4.23 7.57
CA TYR A 584 -1.80 -4.58 8.98
C TYR A 584 -0.49 -5.03 9.60
N GLY A 585 -0.43 -5.02 10.92
CA GLY A 585 0.77 -5.43 11.64
C GLY A 585 0.60 -5.41 13.16
N GLY A 586 1.59 -6.00 13.84
CA GLY A 586 1.63 -6.13 15.30
C GLY A 586 0.85 -7.32 15.89
N LEU A 587 0.05 -8.02 15.09
CA LEU A 587 -0.49 -9.37 15.30
C LEU A 587 -0.81 -10.02 13.94
N PRO A 588 -1.00 -11.35 13.89
CA PRO A 588 -1.67 -11.99 12.76
C PRO A 588 -3.08 -11.43 12.54
N LEU A 589 -3.48 -11.34 11.27
CA LEU A 589 -4.89 -11.19 10.92
C LEU A 589 -5.58 -12.55 11.08
N ASP A 590 -6.85 -12.52 11.47
CA ASP A 590 -7.68 -13.72 11.50
C ASP A 590 -7.69 -14.37 10.12
N SER A 591 -7.38 -15.68 10.04
CA SER A 591 -7.18 -16.37 8.77
C SER A 591 -8.45 -16.39 7.91
N SER A 592 -9.63 -16.42 8.53
CA SER A 592 -10.91 -16.37 7.79
C SER A 592 -11.14 -14.98 7.19
N GLU A 593 -10.77 -13.92 7.91
CA GLU A 593 -10.87 -12.53 7.44
C GLU A 593 -9.83 -12.24 6.36
N GLU A 594 -8.61 -12.75 6.51
CA GLU A 594 -7.56 -12.65 5.50
C GLU A 594 -7.97 -13.37 4.20
N ALA A 595 -8.48 -14.60 4.30
CA ALA A 595 -8.96 -15.36 3.15
C ALA A 595 -10.13 -14.65 2.45
N TRP A 596 -11.09 -14.11 3.22
CA TRP A 596 -12.20 -13.34 2.67
C TRP A 596 -11.72 -12.09 1.93
N ALA A 597 -10.79 -11.33 2.53
CA ALA A 597 -10.26 -10.12 1.92
C ALA A 597 -9.50 -10.41 0.62
N ARG A 598 -8.68 -11.46 0.61
CA ARG A 598 -7.98 -11.93 -0.59
C ARG A 598 -8.94 -12.42 -1.68
N GLY A 599 -10.00 -13.14 -1.29
CA GLY A 599 -11.05 -13.60 -2.20
C GLY A 599 -11.82 -12.47 -2.91
N HIS A 600 -11.77 -11.25 -2.36
CA HIS A 600 -12.33 -10.03 -2.95
C HIS A 600 -11.26 -9.12 -3.58
N ASN A 601 -10.05 -9.65 -3.80
CA ASN A 601 -8.92 -8.95 -4.43
C ASN A 601 -8.42 -7.70 -3.67
N PHE A 602 -8.61 -7.61 -2.35
CA PHE A 602 -7.91 -6.58 -1.58
C PHE A 602 -6.41 -6.86 -1.58
N TYR A 603 -5.62 -5.82 -1.88
CA TYR A 603 -4.17 -5.92 -1.81
C TYR A 603 -3.71 -5.79 -0.34
N LEU A 604 -3.39 -6.92 0.27
CA LEU A 604 -2.97 -6.97 1.67
C LEU A 604 -1.46 -6.81 1.83
N ILE A 605 -1.04 -6.03 2.81
CA ILE A 605 0.35 -5.94 3.28
C ILE A 605 0.39 -6.39 4.74
N ASN A 606 1.12 -7.45 5.03
CA ASN A 606 1.40 -7.88 6.40
C ASN A 606 2.77 -7.36 6.80
N SER A 607 2.82 -6.56 7.87
CA SER A 607 4.06 -6.03 8.42
C SER A 607 4.28 -6.55 9.84
N PHE A 608 5.41 -7.21 10.05
CA PHE A 608 5.85 -7.63 11.36
C PHE A 608 6.89 -6.67 11.92
N GLY A 609 6.69 -6.24 13.15
CA GLY A 609 7.60 -5.31 13.81
C GLY A 609 7.25 -5.02 15.26
N SER A 610 8.19 -4.40 15.96
CA SER A 610 8.02 -3.94 17.34
C SER A 610 8.62 -2.54 17.53
N THR A 611 8.43 -1.96 18.72
CA THR A 611 9.04 -0.66 19.05
C THR A 611 10.57 -0.74 19.05
N GLU A 612 11.13 -1.86 19.52
CA GLU A 612 12.55 -2.08 19.71
C GLU A 612 13.30 -2.21 18.37
N VAL A 613 12.70 -2.87 17.37
CA VAL A 613 13.39 -3.27 16.13
C VAL A 613 12.77 -2.69 14.85
N GLY A 614 11.63 -2.01 14.96
CA GLY A 614 10.95 -1.41 13.82
C GLY A 614 10.27 -2.47 12.96
N ILE A 615 10.18 -2.25 11.65
CA ILE A 615 9.61 -3.22 10.70
C ILE A 615 10.70 -4.22 10.29
N ASN A 616 10.53 -5.50 10.63
CA ASN A 616 11.54 -6.54 10.41
C ASN A 616 11.20 -7.47 9.27
N LEU A 617 9.94 -7.92 9.22
CA LEU A 617 9.48 -8.77 8.14
C LEU A 617 8.23 -8.19 7.49
N ILE A 618 8.07 -8.50 6.21
CA ILE A 618 6.93 -8.05 5.41
C ILE A 618 6.46 -9.14 4.46
N SER A 619 5.16 -9.17 4.19
CA SER A 619 4.57 -9.84 3.04
C SER A 619 3.59 -8.89 2.37
N TYR A 620 3.37 -9.06 1.07
CA TYR A 620 2.52 -8.17 0.28
C TYR A 620 1.92 -8.89 -0.93
N GLY A 621 0.82 -8.37 -1.46
CA GLY A 621 0.15 -8.95 -2.62
C GLY A 621 -0.39 -10.33 -2.28
N SER A 622 -0.12 -11.34 -3.11
CA SER A 622 -0.56 -12.73 -2.89
C SER A 622 0.30 -13.51 -1.89
N GLU A 623 1.44 -12.98 -1.45
CA GLU A 623 2.31 -13.65 -0.48
C GLU A 623 1.75 -13.55 0.95
N THR A 624 1.62 -14.71 1.60
CA THR A 624 1.21 -14.81 3.01
C THR A 624 2.41 -14.95 3.95
N ALA A 625 3.54 -15.44 3.45
CA ALA A 625 4.73 -15.68 4.24
C ALA A 625 5.55 -14.40 4.40
N LEU A 626 5.96 -14.12 5.64
CA LEU A 626 6.79 -12.98 6.00
C LEU A 626 8.23 -13.21 5.54
N SER A 627 8.84 -12.20 4.95
CA SER A 627 10.25 -12.21 4.52
C SER A 627 11.02 -11.08 5.20
N PRO A 628 12.29 -11.28 5.60
CA PRO A 628 13.15 -10.23 6.13
C PRO A 628 13.25 -9.00 5.24
N VAL A 629 13.27 -7.81 5.83
CA VAL A 629 13.45 -6.54 5.12
C VAL A 629 14.91 -6.08 5.21
N SER A 630 15.55 -5.92 4.04
CA SER A 630 16.89 -5.32 3.93
C SER A 630 16.88 -3.84 4.39
N PRO A 631 17.94 -3.32 5.05
CA PRO A 631 19.26 -3.92 5.25
C PRO A 631 19.45 -4.63 6.60
N SER A 632 18.36 -5.02 7.26
CA SER A 632 18.47 -5.73 8.54
C SER A 632 19.19 -7.06 8.42
N LYS A 633 19.89 -7.42 9.48
CA LYS A 633 20.47 -8.74 9.68
C LYS A 633 19.69 -9.40 10.80
N PHE A 634 19.20 -10.60 10.54
CA PHE A 634 18.46 -11.39 11.51
C PHE A 634 19.04 -12.78 11.59
N GLU A 635 19.04 -13.32 12.79
CA GLU A 635 19.29 -14.73 13.05
C GLU A 635 17.97 -15.40 13.41
N PHE A 636 17.74 -16.59 12.88
CA PHE A 636 16.58 -17.41 13.21
C PHE A 636 17.09 -18.63 13.99
N ILE A 637 17.01 -18.56 15.32
CA ILE A 637 17.64 -19.54 16.21
C ILE A 637 16.61 -20.60 16.62
N PRO A 638 16.86 -21.90 16.36
CA PRO A 638 15.94 -22.96 16.78
C PRO A 638 15.76 -22.99 18.29
N ILE A 639 14.51 -23.04 18.76
CA ILE A 639 14.20 -23.13 20.20
C ILE A 639 14.25 -24.56 20.74
N ASP A 640 14.03 -25.56 19.87
CA ASP A 640 14.09 -26.98 20.22
C ASP A 640 15.26 -27.66 19.49
N LYS A 641 16.21 -28.19 20.26
CA LYS A 641 17.36 -28.93 19.74
C LYS A 641 17.05 -30.40 19.45
N SER A 642 15.81 -30.84 19.71
CA SER A 642 15.41 -32.22 19.47
C SER A 642 15.08 -32.45 17.99
N PRO A 643 15.73 -33.41 17.30
CA PRO A 643 15.46 -33.71 15.89
C PRO A 643 14.05 -34.26 15.61
N ASN A 644 13.23 -34.50 16.65
CA ASN A 644 11.86 -35.02 16.55
C ASN A 644 10.77 -33.95 16.81
N ALA A 645 11.12 -32.66 16.88
CA ALA A 645 10.12 -31.61 17.04
C ALA A 645 9.20 -31.55 15.80
N GLN A 646 7.88 -31.56 16.04
CA GLN A 646 6.84 -31.68 15.00
C GLN A 646 6.76 -30.43 14.09
N GLU A 647 7.21 -29.28 14.60
CA GLU A 647 7.40 -28.03 13.87
C GLU A 647 8.78 -27.44 14.25
N HIS A 648 9.63 -27.13 13.26
CA HIS A 648 10.93 -26.50 13.50
C HIS A 648 10.72 -25.00 13.76
N LEU A 649 10.45 -24.65 15.03
CA LEU A 649 10.26 -23.28 15.45
C LEU A 649 11.61 -22.58 15.66
N VAL A 650 11.69 -21.36 15.15
CA VAL A 650 12.86 -20.49 15.24
C VAL A 650 12.47 -19.17 15.91
N GLU A 651 13.32 -18.70 16.82
CA GLU A 651 13.23 -17.35 17.39
C GLU A 651 13.90 -16.34 16.47
N LEU A 652 13.25 -15.19 16.26
CA LEU A 652 13.87 -14.04 15.63
C LEU A 652 14.83 -13.35 16.61
N VAL A 653 16.11 -13.26 16.24
CA VAL A 653 17.15 -12.61 17.04
C VAL A 653 17.85 -11.54 16.19
N VAL A 654 18.06 -10.36 16.79
CA VAL A 654 18.73 -9.23 16.12
C VAL A 654 20.15 -9.07 16.68
N PRO A 655 21.19 -9.42 15.91
CA PRO A 655 22.55 -9.36 16.38
C PRO A 655 23.12 -7.91 16.33
N PRO A 656 24.17 -7.59 17.12
CA PRO A 656 24.74 -6.23 17.24
C PRO A 656 25.11 -5.54 15.93
N GLU A 657 25.53 -6.32 14.93
CA GLU A 657 25.95 -5.85 13.61
C GLU A 657 24.78 -5.49 12.71
N SER A 658 23.55 -5.81 13.10
CA SER A 658 22.37 -5.33 12.40
C SER A 658 22.24 -3.82 12.60
N PRO A 659 22.01 -3.02 11.54
CA PRO A 659 21.92 -1.56 11.68
C PRO A 659 20.74 -1.11 12.56
N ASP A 660 19.68 -1.91 12.64
CA ASP A 660 18.51 -1.72 13.52
C ASP A 660 18.60 -2.48 14.85
N CYS A 661 19.77 -3.00 15.23
CA CYS A 661 19.93 -3.61 16.54
C CYS A 661 19.60 -2.57 17.64
N PRO A 662 18.69 -2.87 18.59
CA PRO A 662 18.21 -1.90 19.58
C PRO A 662 19.34 -1.35 20.46
N HIS A 663 19.07 -0.31 21.25
CA HIS A 663 20.06 0.22 22.19
C HIS A 663 20.62 -0.88 23.13
N PRO A 664 21.93 -0.87 23.47
CA PRO A 664 22.56 -1.92 24.29
C PRO A 664 21.84 -2.25 25.61
N SER A 665 21.12 -1.28 26.20
CA SER A 665 20.32 -1.48 27.41
C SER A 665 19.18 -2.51 27.27
N LEU A 666 18.82 -2.89 26.04
CA LEU A 666 17.76 -3.86 25.75
C LEU A 666 18.32 -5.23 25.37
N ARG A 667 19.63 -5.33 25.12
CA ARG A 667 20.27 -6.55 24.63
C ARG A 667 20.60 -7.50 25.78
N ASP A 668 20.66 -8.78 25.49
CA ASP A 668 21.12 -9.77 26.46
C ASP A 668 22.60 -9.55 26.79
N ALA A 669 22.93 -9.47 28.07
CA ALA A 669 24.30 -9.18 28.51
C ALA A 669 25.31 -10.30 28.20
N ARG A 670 24.85 -11.51 27.89
CA ARG A 670 25.69 -12.70 27.68
C ARG A 670 26.27 -12.77 26.27
N ASP A 671 25.45 -12.47 25.27
CA ASP A 671 25.83 -12.54 23.85
C ASP A 671 25.75 -11.19 23.13
N GLY A 672 25.24 -10.16 23.79
CA GLY A 672 25.07 -8.82 23.24
C GLY A 672 23.94 -8.73 22.21
N LYS A 673 23.17 -9.80 21.95
CA LYS A 673 22.11 -9.84 20.95
C LYS A 673 20.78 -9.39 21.54
N PHE A 674 19.87 -8.96 20.69
CA PHE A 674 18.49 -8.72 21.10
C PHE A 674 17.62 -9.93 20.73
N HIS A 675 17.22 -10.67 21.75
CA HIS A 675 16.28 -11.79 21.66
C HIS A 675 14.86 -11.22 21.71
N THR A 676 14.12 -11.28 20.60
CA THR A 676 12.80 -10.65 20.55
C THR A 676 11.76 -11.45 21.32
N GLY A 677 12.00 -12.75 21.51
CA GLY A 677 11.05 -13.73 22.03
C GLY A 677 9.93 -14.06 21.04
N ASP A 678 10.04 -13.65 19.78
CA ASP A 678 9.03 -13.90 18.75
C ASP A 678 9.38 -15.16 17.95
N LEU A 679 8.43 -16.09 17.88
CA LEU A 679 8.64 -17.41 17.30
C LEU A 679 7.99 -17.51 15.92
N PHE A 680 8.70 -18.16 15.02
CA PHE A 680 8.30 -18.33 13.63
C PHE A 680 8.45 -19.79 13.22
N LEU A 681 7.59 -20.21 12.29
CA LEU A 681 7.77 -21.41 11.50
C LEU A 681 8.39 -21.02 10.16
N GLU A 682 9.55 -21.57 9.83
CA GLU A 682 10.13 -21.44 8.50
C GLU A 682 9.46 -22.46 7.57
N ILE A 683 8.69 -21.96 6.59
CA ILE A 683 7.93 -22.81 5.65
C ILE A 683 8.66 -23.00 4.32
N ALA A 684 9.63 -22.13 4.03
CA ALA A 684 10.58 -22.22 2.91
C ALA A 684 11.77 -21.30 3.25
N PRO A 685 12.93 -21.43 2.56
CA PRO A 685 14.09 -20.60 2.83
C PRO A 685 13.74 -19.10 2.88
N SER A 686 14.00 -18.44 4.02
CA SER A 686 13.68 -17.02 4.26
C SER A 686 12.19 -16.65 4.21
N LYS A 687 11.28 -17.62 4.35
CA LYS A 687 9.82 -17.44 4.36
C LYS A 687 9.26 -17.96 5.68
N TYR A 688 8.67 -17.06 6.44
CA TYR A 688 8.29 -17.31 7.84
C TYR A 688 6.81 -17.08 8.08
N VAL A 689 6.23 -17.87 8.98
CA VAL A 689 4.88 -17.66 9.52
C VAL A 689 5.03 -17.39 11.01
N PHE A 690 4.51 -16.26 11.49
CA PHE A 690 4.56 -15.93 12.91
C PHE A 690 3.67 -16.89 13.71
N LYS A 691 4.21 -17.46 14.79
CA LYS A 691 3.57 -18.47 15.64
C LYS A 691 3.30 -17.98 17.06
N GLY A 692 3.43 -16.67 17.30
CA GLY A 692 3.29 -16.09 18.63
C GLY A 692 4.64 -15.84 19.30
N ARG A 693 4.59 -15.26 20.49
CA ARG A 693 5.76 -15.07 21.35
C ARG A 693 6.04 -16.32 22.17
N ASP A 694 7.26 -16.52 22.66
CA ASP A 694 7.57 -17.61 23.61
C ASP A 694 6.72 -17.50 24.89
N ASP A 695 6.28 -16.29 25.29
CA ASP A 695 5.29 -16.07 26.36
C ASP A 695 3.82 -16.30 25.95
N ASP A 696 3.51 -16.44 24.66
CA ASP A 696 2.20 -16.90 24.19
C ASP A 696 2.03 -18.42 24.30
N TRP A 697 3.13 -19.17 24.44
CA TRP A 697 3.09 -20.59 24.72
C TRP A 697 2.82 -20.83 26.19
N ILE A 698 1.71 -21.50 26.49
CA ILE A 698 1.37 -21.86 27.86
C ILE A 698 2.24 -23.06 28.24
N LYS A 699 3.08 -22.90 29.25
CA LYS A 699 3.79 -24.03 29.86
C LYS A 699 2.82 -24.79 30.75
N MET A 700 2.51 -26.03 30.38
CA MET A 700 1.61 -26.92 31.11
C MET A 700 2.33 -27.51 32.35
N GLU A 701 1.61 -28.20 33.22
CA GLU A 701 2.11 -28.77 34.49
C GLU A 701 3.40 -29.60 34.33
N MET A 702 3.51 -30.35 33.23
CA MET A 702 4.69 -31.17 32.91
C MET A 702 5.77 -30.43 32.10
N ALA A 703 5.76 -29.09 32.12
CA ALA A 703 6.61 -28.20 31.33
C ALA A 703 6.50 -28.41 29.81
N LEU A 704 5.45 -29.09 29.35
CA LEU A 704 5.11 -29.23 27.93
C LEU A 704 4.51 -27.94 27.40
N ARG A 705 4.84 -27.57 26.16
CA ARG A 705 4.38 -26.34 25.51
C ARG A 705 2.99 -26.56 24.91
N CYS A 706 2.05 -25.68 25.21
CA CYS A 706 0.72 -25.63 24.61
C CYS A 706 0.59 -24.37 23.75
N ASP A 707 0.22 -24.56 22.48
CA ASP A 707 0.00 -23.46 21.53
C ASP A 707 -1.36 -22.80 21.80
N ALA A 708 -1.36 -21.78 22.66
CA ALA A 708 -2.56 -21.02 23.01
C ALA A 708 -3.19 -20.34 21.78
N ASN A 709 -2.36 -19.85 20.86
CA ASN A 709 -2.81 -19.12 19.68
C ASN A 709 -3.57 -20.04 18.72
N SER A 710 -3.06 -21.24 18.46
CA SER A 710 -3.77 -22.22 17.64
C SER A 710 -5.13 -22.61 18.24
N ILE A 711 -5.23 -22.71 19.57
CA ILE A 711 -6.51 -22.97 20.27
C ILE A 711 -7.48 -21.79 20.10
N GLU A 712 -6.99 -20.56 20.31
CA GLU A 712 -7.78 -19.34 20.17
C GLU A 712 -8.29 -19.17 18.73
N THR A 713 -7.43 -19.42 17.75
CA THR A 713 -7.75 -19.34 16.31
C THR A 713 -8.77 -20.39 15.89
N ASP A 714 -8.63 -21.64 16.35
CA ASP A 714 -9.61 -22.69 16.06
C ASP A 714 -11.00 -22.37 16.64
N ALA A 715 -11.04 -21.87 17.88
CA ALA A 715 -12.29 -21.46 18.50
C ALA A 715 -12.97 -20.32 17.73
N LEU A 716 -12.20 -19.33 17.26
CA LEU A 716 -12.72 -18.25 16.41
C LEU A 716 -13.20 -18.76 15.05
N ASN A 717 -12.46 -19.65 14.39
CA ASN A 717 -12.90 -20.22 13.11
C ASN A 717 -14.18 -21.06 13.25
N SER A 718 -14.31 -21.80 14.36
CA SER A 718 -15.42 -22.74 14.56
C SER A 718 -16.68 -22.09 15.16
N CYS A 719 -16.51 -21.03 15.94
CA CYS A 719 -17.59 -20.42 16.72
C CYS A 719 -17.74 -18.90 16.50
N GLY A 720 -16.82 -18.27 15.77
CA GLY A 720 -16.70 -16.81 15.66
C GLY A 720 -17.72 -16.16 14.73
N ASP A 721 -18.43 -16.92 13.91
CA ASP A 721 -19.48 -16.39 13.03
C ASP A 721 -20.76 -16.06 13.80
N ASP A 722 -21.14 -16.87 14.80
CA ASP A 722 -22.46 -16.79 15.46
C ASP A 722 -22.40 -16.78 17.00
N LEU A 723 -21.43 -17.47 17.62
CA LEU A 723 -21.43 -17.67 19.09
C LEU A 723 -20.49 -16.72 19.82
N ILE A 724 -19.20 -16.73 19.47
CA ILE A 724 -18.16 -16.04 20.24
C ILE A 724 -17.69 -14.77 19.54
N LYS A 725 -17.49 -13.70 20.32
CA LYS A 725 -16.94 -12.42 19.86
C LYS A 725 -15.42 -12.41 19.92
N SER A 726 -14.86 -13.01 20.97
CA SER A 726 -13.43 -13.10 21.21
C SER A 726 -13.14 -14.23 22.19
N VAL A 727 -11.91 -14.72 22.18
CA VAL A 727 -11.46 -15.83 23.03
C VAL A 727 -10.01 -15.60 23.43
N VAL A 728 -9.63 -16.15 24.58
CA VAL A 728 -8.24 -16.27 25.02
C VAL A 728 -8.06 -17.61 25.73
N ALA A 729 -7.00 -18.32 25.41
CA ALA A 729 -6.60 -19.54 26.10
C ALA A 729 -5.71 -19.18 27.30
N ILE A 730 -5.93 -19.87 28.42
CA ILE A 730 -5.21 -19.73 29.70
C ILE A 730 -4.94 -21.13 30.27
N GLY A 731 -4.14 -21.24 31.34
CA GLY A 731 -3.90 -22.53 32.02
C GLY A 731 -2.42 -22.85 32.28
N ALA A 732 -1.58 -21.83 32.47
CA ALA A 732 -0.18 -22.00 32.79
C ALA A 732 -0.01 -22.79 34.09
N GLY A 733 0.82 -23.84 34.02
CA GLY A 733 1.07 -24.77 35.11
C GLY A 733 -0.13 -25.69 35.45
N ARG A 734 -1.07 -25.90 34.51
CA ARG A 734 -2.21 -26.82 34.68
C ARG A 734 -2.06 -28.10 33.84
N PRO A 735 -2.82 -29.17 34.13
CA PRO A 735 -2.81 -30.39 33.32
C PRO A 735 -3.28 -30.20 31.86
N SER A 736 -4.19 -29.25 31.63
CA SER A 736 -4.77 -28.93 30.32
C SER A 736 -5.14 -27.44 30.22
N PRO A 737 -5.26 -26.85 29.02
CA PRO A 737 -5.66 -25.46 28.87
C PRO A 737 -7.16 -25.25 29.16
N ALA A 738 -7.54 -24.00 29.37
CA ALA A 738 -8.91 -23.52 29.44
C ALA A 738 -9.09 -22.31 28.50
N ILE A 739 -10.31 -22.01 28.09
CA ILE A 739 -10.64 -20.81 27.31
C ILE A 739 -11.59 -19.90 28.05
N VAL A 740 -11.36 -18.58 27.92
CA VAL A 740 -12.31 -17.55 28.33
C VAL A 740 -12.89 -16.90 27.08
N VAL A 741 -14.21 -16.98 26.92
CA VAL A 741 -14.93 -16.55 25.72
C VAL A 741 -15.85 -15.36 26.01
N GLU A 742 -15.74 -14.31 25.21
CA GLU A 742 -16.72 -13.23 25.14
C GLU A 742 -17.87 -13.69 24.24
N THR A 743 -19.09 -13.74 24.78
CA THR A 743 -20.29 -14.06 23.98
C THR A 743 -20.63 -12.92 23.00
N LYS A 744 -21.23 -13.23 21.85
CA LYS A 744 -21.87 -12.23 20.98
C LYS A 744 -23.24 -11.80 21.52
N ASP A 745 -23.95 -12.70 22.18
CA ASP A 745 -25.28 -12.46 22.76
C ASP A 745 -25.17 -12.32 24.29
N PRO A 746 -25.37 -11.10 24.85
CA PRO A 746 -25.40 -10.89 26.30
C PRO A 746 -26.47 -11.74 27.01
N GLY A 747 -27.56 -12.10 26.31
CA GLY A 747 -28.67 -12.89 26.84
C GLY A 747 -28.27 -14.30 27.26
N VAL A 748 -27.11 -14.80 26.79
CA VAL A 748 -26.53 -16.08 27.24
C VAL A 748 -26.25 -16.08 28.74
N LEU A 749 -25.90 -14.92 29.32
CA LEU A 749 -25.49 -14.80 30.72
C LEU A 749 -26.67 -14.66 31.70
N GLU A 750 -27.91 -14.68 31.20
CA GLU A 750 -29.12 -14.48 32.03
C GLU A 750 -29.47 -15.68 32.92
N SER A 751 -29.06 -16.90 32.54
CA SER A 751 -29.30 -18.10 33.34
C SER A 751 -28.20 -19.14 33.20
N ALA A 752 -28.04 -19.98 34.23
CA ALA A 752 -27.04 -21.06 34.23
C ALA A 752 -27.28 -22.08 33.10
N ASP A 753 -28.55 -22.37 32.77
CA ASP A 753 -28.90 -23.31 31.70
C ASP A 753 -28.49 -22.79 30.32
N LYS A 754 -28.69 -21.49 30.05
CA LYS A 754 -28.25 -20.85 28.81
C LYS A 754 -26.73 -20.86 28.68
N VAL A 755 -26.02 -20.56 29.76
CA VAL A 755 -24.55 -20.64 29.79
C VAL A 755 -24.08 -22.07 29.54
N LEU A 756 -24.71 -23.06 30.17
CA LEU A 756 -24.34 -24.46 30.00
C LEU A 756 -24.54 -24.92 28.55
N GLU A 757 -25.68 -24.58 27.95
CA GLU A 757 -25.96 -24.91 26.55
C GLU A 757 -24.99 -24.22 25.58
N PHE A 758 -24.67 -22.94 25.84
CA PHE A 758 -23.67 -22.20 25.07
C PHE A 758 -22.28 -22.86 25.15
N LYS A 759 -21.83 -23.26 26.34
CA LYS A 759 -20.57 -23.98 26.50
C LYS A 759 -20.57 -25.34 25.79
N ARG A 760 -21.70 -26.07 25.78
CA ARG A 760 -21.82 -27.34 25.03
C ARG A 760 -21.63 -27.14 23.54
N GLN A 761 -22.26 -26.11 22.98
CA GLN A 761 -22.11 -25.79 21.56
C GLN A 761 -20.67 -25.45 21.20
N ILE A 762 -19.98 -24.66 22.01
CA ILE A 762 -18.56 -24.36 21.81
C ILE A 762 -17.74 -25.65 21.86
N LEU A 763 -17.87 -26.43 22.95
CA LEU A 763 -17.13 -27.67 23.13
C LEU A 763 -17.32 -28.62 21.95
N GLN A 764 -18.57 -28.79 21.50
CA GLN A 764 -18.90 -29.63 20.35
C GLN A 764 -18.18 -29.17 19.07
N ARG A 765 -18.13 -27.86 18.80
CA ARG A 765 -17.54 -27.31 17.58
C ARG A 765 -16.01 -27.33 17.58
N ILE A 766 -15.35 -27.13 18.72
CA ILE A 766 -13.88 -27.18 18.83
C ILE A 766 -13.34 -28.62 18.95
N THR A 767 -14.17 -29.58 19.37
CA THR A 767 -13.77 -30.99 19.59
C THR A 767 -12.98 -31.62 18.41
N PRO A 768 -13.36 -31.44 17.13
CA PRO A 768 -12.61 -32.00 16.01
C PRO A 768 -11.15 -31.53 15.93
N PHE A 769 -10.86 -30.29 16.33
CA PHE A 769 -9.50 -29.77 16.42
C PHE A 769 -8.75 -30.37 17.60
N HIS A 770 -9.33 -30.33 18.80
CA HIS A 770 -8.66 -30.80 20.02
C HIS A 770 -8.37 -32.32 20.00
N ARG A 771 -9.21 -33.16 19.36
CA ARG A 771 -8.95 -34.60 19.22
C ARG A 771 -7.62 -34.93 18.52
N ARG A 772 -7.11 -34.01 17.70
CA ARG A 772 -5.86 -34.16 16.94
C ARG A 772 -4.62 -33.65 17.69
N ARG A 773 -4.80 -33.02 18.86
CA ARG A 773 -3.71 -32.46 19.69
C ARG A 773 -3.23 -33.47 20.73
N TYR A 774 -2.08 -33.21 21.35
CA TYR A 774 -1.66 -33.97 22.54
C TYR A 774 -2.59 -33.70 23.72
N GLN A 775 -2.72 -34.67 24.63
CA GLN A 775 -3.67 -34.61 25.75
C GLN A 775 -3.56 -33.31 26.58
N HIS A 776 -2.34 -32.83 26.82
CA HIS A 776 -2.06 -31.61 27.58
C HIS A 776 -2.41 -30.30 26.83
N GLU A 777 -2.88 -30.38 25.59
CA GLU A 777 -3.28 -29.25 24.76
C GLU A 777 -4.78 -29.27 24.40
N ARG A 778 -5.54 -30.20 25.00
CA ARG A 778 -6.96 -30.38 24.68
C ARG A 778 -7.86 -29.67 25.67
N ILE A 779 -8.99 -29.18 25.16
CA ILE A 779 -10.13 -28.73 25.95
C ILE A 779 -11.22 -29.77 25.74
N GLU A 780 -11.33 -30.73 26.66
CA GLU A 780 -12.28 -31.85 26.59
C GLU A 780 -13.41 -31.74 27.63
N ASP A 781 -13.27 -30.82 28.60
CA ASP A 781 -14.27 -30.58 29.65
C ASP A 781 -14.95 -29.21 29.45
N ILE A 782 -16.28 -29.20 29.55
CA ILE A 782 -17.12 -28.01 29.52
C ILE A 782 -16.79 -27.02 30.65
N ASN A 783 -16.25 -27.51 31.77
CA ASN A 783 -15.82 -26.68 32.90
C ASN A 783 -14.58 -25.83 32.58
N LEU A 784 -13.82 -26.19 31.54
CA LEU A 784 -12.67 -25.44 31.04
C LEU A 784 -13.06 -24.31 30.07
N ILE A 785 -14.35 -24.09 29.86
CA ILE A 785 -14.88 -23.00 29.05
C ILE A 785 -15.51 -21.97 29.98
N PHE A 786 -14.92 -20.79 30.10
CA PHE A 786 -15.44 -19.68 30.90
C PHE A 786 -16.12 -18.65 30.01
N VAL A 787 -17.37 -18.28 30.30
CA VAL A 787 -18.13 -17.33 29.48
C VAL A 787 -18.20 -15.99 30.20
N VAL A 788 -17.91 -14.90 29.47
CA VAL A 788 -17.92 -13.52 29.99
C VAL A 788 -18.71 -12.57 29.09
N PRO A 789 -19.16 -11.41 29.60
CA PRO A 789 -19.85 -10.41 28.79
C PRO A 789 -19.02 -9.92 27.60
N PRO A 790 -19.67 -9.48 26.50
CA PRO A 790 -18.95 -8.93 25.35
C PRO A 790 -18.09 -7.72 25.74
N GLY A 791 -16.82 -7.69 25.33
CA GLY A 791 -15.89 -6.58 25.58
C GLY A 791 -15.38 -6.46 27.03
N SER A 792 -15.58 -7.47 27.87
CA SER A 792 -15.16 -7.46 29.28
C SER A 792 -13.70 -7.91 29.51
N LEU A 793 -13.07 -8.56 28.53
CA LEU A 793 -11.69 -9.02 28.67
C LEU A 793 -10.72 -7.82 28.67
N PRO A 794 -9.70 -7.82 29.54
CA PRO A 794 -8.66 -6.78 29.57
C PRO A 794 -7.90 -6.75 28.24
N ARG A 795 -7.88 -5.60 27.58
CA ARG A 795 -7.20 -5.39 26.30
C ARG A 795 -6.06 -4.37 26.41
N THR A 796 -5.17 -4.40 25.44
CA THR A 796 -4.23 -3.31 25.18
C THR A 796 -5.01 -2.16 24.56
N ASP A 797 -4.85 -0.96 25.08
CA ASP A 797 -5.70 0.16 24.67
C ASP A 797 -5.48 0.54 23.20
N THR A 798 -4.24 0.41 22.69
CA THR A 798 -3.86 0.84 21.33
C THR A 798 -4.10 -0.20 20.26
N LYS A 799 -3.75 -1.46 20.52
CA LYS A 799 -3.87 -2.54 19.53
C LYS A 799 -5.19 -3.31 19.66
N GLY A 800 -5.88 -3.21 20.79
CA GLY A 800 -7.10 -3.97 21.08
C GLY A 800 -6.86 -5.44 21.47
N ASN A 801 -5.60 -5.87 21.57
CA ASN A 801 -5.21 -7.26 21.88
C ASN A 801 -5.61 -7.64 23.30
N ILE A 802 -6.12 -8.85 23.52
CA ILE A 802 -6.41 -9.35 24.87
C ILE A 802 -5.09 -9.57 25.64
N ARG A 803 -5.05 -9.15 26.91
CA ARG A 803 -3.89 -9.33 27.79
C ARG A 803 -3.99 -10.67 28.52
N ARG A 804 -3.58 -11.78 27.88
CA ARG A 804 -3.70 -13.17 28.39
C ARG A 804 -3.32 -13.31 29.87
N ARG A 805 -2.13 -12.83 30.27
CA ARG A 805 -1.66 -12.88 31.66
C ARG A 805 -2.62 -12.21 32.65
N LYS A 806 -3.20 -11.06 32.29
CA LYS A 806 -4.17 -10.36 33.16
C LYS A 806 -5.48 -11.13 33.27
N VAL A 807 -5.90 -11.81 32.20
CA VAL A 807 -7.04 -12.74 32.23
C VAL A 807 -6.72 -13.94 33.12
N GLU A 808 -5.53 -14.51 32.97
CA GLU A 808 -5.07 -15.63 33.77
C GLU A 808 -5.02 -15.31 35.27
N GLU A 809 -4.56 -14.11 35.64
CA GLU A 809 -4.62 -13.58 37.01
C GLU A 809 -6.07 -13.43 37.50
N GLN A 810 -6.98 -12.93 36.66
CA GLN A 810 -8.41 -12.77 36.99
C GLN A 810 -9.14 -14.11 37.17
N PHE A 811 -8.75 -15.14 36.41
CA PHE A 811 -9.41 -16.45 36.41
C PHE A 811 -8.68 -17.50 37.24
N LYS A 812 -7.55 -17.15 37.87
CA LYS A 812 -6.72 -18.06 38.66
C LYS A 812 -7.51 -18.91 39.65
N GLN A 813 -8.34 -18.28 40.48
CA GLN A 813 -9.12 -18.98 41.49
C GLN A 813 -10.12 -19.97 40.88
N LYS A 814 -10.81 -19.58 39.80
CA LYS A 814 -11.76 -20.47 39.11
C LYS A 814 -11.05 -21.67 38.48
N MET A 815 -9.86 -21.46 37.92
CA MET A 815 -9.05 -22.56 37.41
C MET A 815 -8.57 -23.48 38.55
N ASP A 816 -8.16 -22.92 39.70
CA ASP A 816 -7.77 -23.70 40.88
C ASP A 816 -8.92 -24.54 41.45
N GLU A 817 -10.17 -24.17 41.19
CA GLU A 817 -11.37 -24.93 41.58
C GLU A 817 -11.69 -26.03 40.56
N VAL A 818 -11.49 -25.78 39.26
CA VAL A 818 -11.75 -26.76 38.19
C VAL A 818 -10.70 -27.89 38.18
N PHE A 819 -9.44 -27.58 38.51
CA PHE A 819 -8.33 -28.55 38.55
C PHE A 819 -8.05 -29.13 39.94
N ARG A 820 -8.93 -28.87 40.91
CA ARG A 820 -8.92 -29.50 42.23
C ARG A 820 -9.65 -30.83 42.19
#